data_AF-A0A427YE92-F1
#
_entry.id   AF-A0A427YE92-F1
#
_cell.length_a   1.000
_cell.length_b   1.000
_cell.length_c   1.000
_cell.angle_alpha   90.00
_cell.angle_beta   90.00
_cell.angle_gamma   90.00
#
_symmetry.space_group_name_H-M   'P 1'
#
loop_
_entity.id
_entity.type
_entity.pdbx_description
1 polymer ?
#
loop_
_entity_poly.entity_id
_entity_poly.type
_entity_poly.pdbx_seq_one_letter_code
_entity_poly.pdbx_strand_id
1 'polypeptide(L)'
;MTASYQPERTDLAGWRIKVGEDNHGQHKWLYLPEGPVRDAWPQTMEDKYWLGLEVGAPDLPEPTTPLEAARNGFEFYKHLQSEDGHFSAEYGGPLFLIPGLVIALHVCGETLRPEQAVEMRRYLLAKRRKEGGWGLHTAAPPTVYGTVMNYVSLRLLGMGPDEGPMTEIRALIHKMGGATRIPSWGKAWLSILGAYDWDGMNPVPTELWMMPDWVPFAPNKWWIHVRTVALPMAFMYSTRFVGPYTPLIFALRQELYTQPYHSIRWSNQRNNVSPLDIYCPHSRVLDFLHSILGVYERLPWIPFVSSAVPIRKWANDRAYQLITYEDENTGYQTLGPVSKAFHIVCRYAREGPDSEAFKMHLLKVQNFLWMSKDGLMMTGTDGSQLWDLAFMAQAAVETGLAENRENEKSMLGMLDWLDKAQIRKNPKWHAESYRHRTKGAWPFSTPEQGYVVSDCASEGLKAAIQLQSLPYTPKPINLQRMRDCIDTILSLQNPSGGYASYELQRGSEKMELLNAAEVFGNIMVDYLYPECTTSALSGLKYFSKVDPTYRAAEIERAVDKAIRWIHSVQRPDGSWYGAWGICFTYATMFALESLSIAGETYSNSSRVRRACEFLVSKQMDDGGWGETYLSCVNMEYSQHDQSQVVMTSWAILALLQKKDGRWEQEDTEGIFNKNCAIDYPSFKFIFCIWALGKADKYLGS
;
A
#
# COMPACT_ATOMS: atom_id res chain seq x y z
N MET A 1 1.32 13.13 39.56
CA MET A 1 1.01 12.06 38.61
C MET A 1 -0.39 12.33 38.08
N THR A 2 -0.52 13.02 36.95
CA THR A 2 -1.80 13.16 36.26
C THR A 2 -2.19 11.78 35.71
N ALA A 3 -3.43 11.35 35.96
CA ALA A 3 -3.92 10.11 35.38
C ALA A 3 -3.75 10.17 33.84
N SER A 4 -3.16 9.13 33.24
CA SER A 4 -3.02 9.05 31.78
C SER A 4 -4.41 9.12 31.15
N TYR A 5 -4.66 10.06 30.25
CA TYR A 5 -5.92 10.15 29.51
C TYR A 5 -6.20 8.81 28.83
N GLN A 6 -7.35 8.21 29.12
CA GLN A 6 -7.81 6.97 28.50
C GLN A 6 -8.84 7.34 27.43
N PRO A 7 -8.56 7.10 26.15
CA PRO A 7 -9.52 7.38 25.09
C PRO A 7 -10.78 6.53 25.28
N GLU A 8 -11.93 7.11 24.93
CA GLU A 8 -13.18 6.36 24.80
C GLU A 8 -12.98 5.18 23.84
N ARG A 9 -13.60 4.05 24.16
CA ARG A 9 -13.59 2.85 23.34
C ARG A 9 -14.98 2.21 23.33
N THR A 10 -15.31 1.57 22.22
CA THR A 10 -16.48 0.72 22.10
C THR A 10 -16.27 -0.62 22.80
N ASP A 11 -17.34 -1.40 22.97
CA ASP A 11 -17.20 -2.78 23.39
C ASP A 11 -16.67 -3.64 22.23
N LEU A 12 -15.43 -4.10 22.34
CA LEU A 12 -14.78 -4.90 21.31
C LEU A 12 -15.55 -6.19 20.97
N ALA A 13 -16.29 -6.76 21.92
CA ALA A 13 -17.09 -7.95 21.66
C ALA A 13 -18.33 -7.68 20.78
N GLY A 14 -18.63 -6.41 20.48
CA GLY A 14 -19.65 -5.99 19.51
C GLY A 14 -19.18 -5.99 18.05
N TRP A 15 -17.88 -6.02 17.76
CA TRP A 15 -17.36 -5.94 16.38
C TRP A 15 -17.31 -7.29 15.67
N ARG A 16 -17.67 -7.32 14.38
CA ARG A 16 -17.53 -8.46 13.45
C ARG A 16 -16.89 -8.02 12.15
N ILE A 17 -15.99 -8.83 11.60
CA ILE A 17 -15.60 -8.73 10.20
C ILE A 17 -16.61 -9.50 9.36
N LYS A 18 -17.08 -8.86 8.28
CA LYS A 18 -17.86 -9.50 7.24
C LYS A 18 -17.07 -9.43 5.95
N VAL A 19 -16.95 -10.56 5.26
CA VAL A 19 -16.23 -10.65 4.00
C VAL A 19 -17.17 -10.92 2.83
N GLY A 20 -16.84 -10.40 1.65
CA GLY A 20 -17.55 -10.80 0.43
C GLY A 20 -18.99 -10.30 0.26
N GLU A 21 -19.50 -9.40 1.13
CA GLU A 21 -20.91 -8.98 1.13
C GLU A 21 -21.30 -8.20 -0.14
N ASP A 22 -20.56 -7.12 -0.45
CA ASP A 22 -20.86 -6.27 -1.62
C ASP A 22 -19.99 -6.65 -2.82
N ASN A 23 -18.79 -7.18 -2.60
CA ASN A 23 -17.87 -7.64 -3.64
C ASN A 23 -16.90 -8.71 -3.12
N HIS A 24 -16.39 -9.56 -4.02
CA HIS A 24 -15.53 -10.71 -3.70
C HIS A 24 -14.22 -10.27 -3.00
N GLY A 25 -13.94 -10.80 -1.81
CA GLY A 25 -12.77 -10.44 -1.00
C GLY A 25 -12.88 -9.12 -0.22
N GLN A 26 -14.00 -8.41 -0.28
CA GLN A 26 -14.21 -7.17 0.49
C GLN A 26 -14.05 -7.43 1.99
N HIS A 27 -13.46 -6.49 2.73
CA HIS A 27 -13.53 -6.45 4.19
C HIS A 27 -14.47 -5.37 4.67
N LYS A 28 -15.35 -5.68 5.63
CA LYS A 28 -16.26 -4.72 6.24
C LYS A 28 -16.43 -5.01 7.72
N TRP A 29 -16.04 -4.06 8.57
CA TRP A 29 -16.24 -4.14 10.00
C TRP A 29 -17.61 -3.57 10.40
N LEU A 30 -18.37 -4.38 11.13
CA LEU A 30 -19.72 -4.09 11.61
C LEU A 30 -19.73 -4.06 13.14
N TYR A 31 -20.41 -3.08 13.73
CA TYR A 31 -20.63 -3.03 15.17
C TYR A 31 -22.06 -3.45 15.50
N LEU A 32 -22.20 -4.43 16.38
CA LEU A 32 -23.46 -4.95 16.89
C LEU A 32 -23.61 -4.49 18.34
N PRO A 33 -24.54 -3.58 18.66
CA PRO A 33 -24.88 -3.24 20.03
C PRO A 33 -25.36 -4.46 20.81
N GLU A 34 -25.31 -4.40 22.15
CA GLU A 34 -25.89 -5.45 22.99
C GLU A 34 -27.37 -5.68 22.65
N GLY A 35 -27.75 -6.96 22.50
CA GLY A 35 -29.10 -7.36 22.17
C GLY A 35 -29.17 -8.61 21.29
N PRO A 36 -30.38 -9.02 20.89
CA PRO A 36 -30.62 -10.33 20.27
C PRO A 36 -29.83 -10.60 18.97
N VAL A 37 -29.52 -9.55 18.19
CA VAL A 37 -28.75 -9.67 16.95
C VAL A 37 -27.30 -10.05 17.24
N ARG A 38 -26.69 -9.45 18.26
CA ARG A 38 -25.32 -9.76 18.70
C ARG A 38 -25.23 -11.18 19.26
N ASP A 39 -26.24 -11.60 20.00
CA ASP A 39 -26.31 -12.96 20.58
C ASP A 39 -26.46 -14.03 19.49
N ALA A 40 -27.18 -13.73 18.41
CA ALA A 40 -27.36 -14.61 17.26
C ALA A 40 -26.13 -14.66 16.32
N TRP A 41 -25.20 -13.72 16.44
CA TRP A 41 -23.98 -13.66 15.62
C TRP A 41 -22.73 -13.60 16.53
N PRO A 42 -22.29 -14.74 17.10
CA PRO A 42 -21.12 -14.77 17.97
C PRO A 42 -19.83 -14.43 17.21
N GLN A 43 -18.80 -13.96 17.94
CA GLN A 43 -17.49 -13.70 17.35
C GLN A 43 -16.81 -14.99 16.91
N THR A 44 -16.21 -14.96 15.74
CA THR A 44 -15.29 -15.99 15.23
C THR A 44 -13.89 -15.84 15.86
N MET A 45 -13.01 -16.81 15.60
CA MET A 45 -11.59 -16.69 15.97
C MET A 45 -10.91 -15.56 15.19
N GLU A 46 -11.27 -15.36 13.93
CA GLU A 46 -10.82 -14.25 13.08
C GLU A 46 -11.19 -12.89 13.69
N ASP A 47 -12.45 -12.72 14.11
CA ASP A 47 -12.91 -11.49 14.79
C ASP A 47 -12.03 -11.19 16.00
N LYS A 48 -11.89 -12.18 16.89
CA LYS A 48 -11.18 -12.02 18.16
C LYS A 48 -9.70 -11.73 17.96
N TYR A 49 -9.05 -12.42 17.03
CA TYR A 49 -7.62 -12.26 16.76
C TYR A 49 -7.31 -10.82 16.35
N TRP A 50 -8.05 -10.26 15.39
CA TRP A 50 -7.80 -8.90 14.90
C TRP A 50 -8.19 -7.81 15.90
N LEU A 51 -9.15 -8.10 16.78
CA LEU A 51 -9.52 -7.21 17.88
C LEU A 51 -8.57 -7.29 19.08
N GLY A 52 -7.60 -8.19 19.08
CA GLY A 52 -6.70 -8.43 20.22
C GLY A 52 -7.40 -9.05 21.43
N LEU A 53 -8.50 -9.77 21.19
CA LEU A 53 -9.22 -10.54 22.20
C LEU A 53 -8.65 -11.96 22.32
N GLU A 54 -8.90 -12.60 23.46
CA GLU A 54 -8.51 -14.00 23.66
C GLU A 54 -9.25 -14.92 22.68
N VAL A 55 -8.49 -15.53 21.77
CA VAL A 55 -9.01 -16.39 20.71
C VAL A 55 -9.49 -17.76 21.21
N GLY A 56 -8.92 -18.26 22.30
CA GLY A 56 -9.18 -19.62 22.81
C GLY A 56 -8.67 -20.71 21.87
N ALA A 57 -7.55 -20.46 21.18
CA ALA A 57 -6.91 -21.44 20.31
C ALA A 57 -6.42 -22.65 21.14
N PRO A 58 -6.51 -23.89 20.62
CA PRO A 58 -6.06 -25.07 21.36
C PRO A 58 -4.54 -25.05 21.55
N ASP A 59 -4.08 -25.55 22.70
CA ASP A 59 -2.66 -25.79 22.91
C ASP A 59 -2.15 -26.85 21.92
N LEU A 60 -1.11 -26.49 21.17
CA LEU A 60 -0.45 -27.40 20.24
C LEU A 60 0.84 -27.95 20.87
N PRO A 61 1.20 -29.23 20.61
CA PRO A 61 2.44 -29.80 21.11
C PRO A 61 3.66 -28.94 20.77
N GLU A 62 4.62 -28.85 21.68
CA GLU A 62 5.88 -28.16 21.43
C GLU A 62 6.60 -28.82 20.26
N PRO A 63 6.92 -28.08 19.18
CA PRO A 63 7.54 -28.65 18.00
C PRO A 63 9.00 -28.97 18.31
N THR A 64 9.40 -30.21 18.07
CA THR A 64 10.79 -30.67 18.18
C THR A 64 11.49 -30.67 16.84
N THR A 65 10.70 -30.68 15.76
CA THR A 65 11.20 -30.50 14.40
C THR A 65 10.64 -29.22 13.79
N PRO A 66 11.36 -28.63 12.84
CA PRO A 66 10.86 -27.45 12.19
C PRO A 66 9.68 -27.71 11.24
N LEU A 67 9.48 -28.94 10.71
CA LEU A 67 8.19 -29.28 10.05
C LEU A 67 7.01 -29.32 11.05
N GLU A 68 7.22 -29.82 12.28
CA GLU A 68 6.19 -29.73 13.34
C GLU A 68 5.86 -28.26 13.65
N ALA A 69 6.87 -27.38 13.68
CA ALA A 69 6.64 -25.95 13.87
C ALA A 69 5.86 -25.33 12.70
N ALA A 70 6.18 -25.67 11.45
CA ALA A 70 5.42 -25.25 10.26
C ALA A 70 3.97 -25.75 10.30
N ARG A 71 3.75 -27.01 10.71
CA ARG A 71 2.43 -27.60 10.87
C ARG A 71 1.63 -26.87 11.96
N ASN A 72 2.24 -26.61 13.11
CA ASN A 72 1.60 -25.86 14.19
C ASN A 72 1.24 -24.43 13.76
N GLY A 73 2.15 -23.75 13.05
CA GLY A 73 1.89 -22.42 12.50
C GLY A 73 0.71 -22.42 11.53
N PHE A 74 0.64 -23.40 10.62
CA PHE A 74 -0.48 -23.51 9.68
C PHE A 74 -1.79 -23.92 10.36
N GLU A 75 -1.73 -24.80 11.36
CA GLU A 75 -2.90 -25.18 12.17
C GLU A 75 -3.55 -23.97 12.81
N PHE A 76 -2.75 -23.06 13.37
CA PHE A 76 -3.25 -21.79 13.89
C PHE A 76 -3.77 -20.88 12.76
N TYR A 77 -2.94 -20.64 11.73
CA TYR A 77 -3.24 -19.64 10.71
C TYR A 77 -4.48 -19.98 9.88
N LYS A 78 -4.75 -21.26 9.60
CA LYS A 78 -5.96 -21.67 8.86
C LYS A 78 -7.27 -21.35 9.59
N HIS A 79 -7.25 -21.12 10.90
CA HIS A 79 -8.41 -20.64 11.65
C HIS A 79 -8.68 -19.14 11.44
N LEU A 80 -7.72 -18.41 10.88
CA LEU A 80 -7.86 -17.01 10.46
C LEU A 80 -8.23 -16.89 8.97
N GLN A 81 -8.42 -18.01 8.27
CA GLN A 81 -8.94 -18.00 6.92
C GLN A 81 -10.41 -17.57 6.94
N SER A 82 -10.72 -16.50 6.23
CA SER A 82 -12.06 -15.96 6.09
C SER A 82 -12.99 -16.95 5.36
N GLU A 83 -14.30 -16.81 5.55
CA GLU A 83 -15.30 -17.76 5.05
C GLU A 83 -15.34 -17.92 3.51
N ASP A 84 -14.90 -16.91 2.76
CA ASP A 84 -14.78 -16.94 1.30
C ASP A 84 -13.44 -17.51 0.80
N GLY A 85 -12.55 -17.91 1.71
CA GLY A 85 -11.35 -18.69 1.42
C GLY A 85 -10.03 -17.92 1.38
N HIS A 86 -10.02 -16.59 1.56
CA HIS A 86 -8.77 -15.83 1.71
C HIS A 86 -8.40 -15.56 3.18
N PHE A 87 -7.30 -14.86 3.40
CA PHE A 87 -6.86 -14.44 4.73
C PHE A 87 -7.02 -12.92 4.84
N SER A 88 -7.86 -12.47 5.76
CA SER A 88 -8.00 -11.05 6.07
C SER A 88 -6.74 -10.56 6.79
N ALA A 89 -6.39 -9.27 6.64
CA ALA A 89 -5.16 -8.72 7.21
C ALA A 89 -5.25 -7.22 7.51
N GLU A 90 -4.65 -6.82 8.64
CA GLU A 90 -4.46 -5.42 9.03
C GLU A 90 -3.40 -4.74 8.14
N TYR A 91 -3.81 -4.13 7.04
CA TYR A 91 -2.88 -3.52 6.06
C TYR A 91 -2.64 -2.03 6.33
N GLY A 92 -2.10 -1.71 7.51
CA GLY A 92 -1.94 -0.35 8.05
C GLY A 92 -0.53 0.22 7.99
N GLY A 93 -0.27 1.27 8.76
CA GLY A 93 1.08 1.86 8.92
C GLY A 93 1.17 3.35 8.56
N PRO A 94 0.78 3.78 7.34
CA PRO A 94 0.82 5.19 6.96
C PRO A 94 -0.16 6.06 7.76
N LEU A 95 0.33 7.18 8.32
CA LEU A 95 -0.43 8.06 9.22
C LEU A 95 -1.01 9.31 8.53
N PHE A 96 -0.94 9.38 7.19
CA PHE A 96 -1.52 10.45 6.38
C PHE A 96 -2.82 10.05 5.66
N LEU A 97 -3.27 8.79 5.81
CA LEU A 97 -4.47 8.27 5.15
C LEU A 97 -5.76 8.76 5.82
N ILE A 98 -5.90 8.51 7.13
CA ILE A 98 -7.05 8.93 7.94
C ILE A 98 -7.33 10.44 7.78
N PRO A 99 -6.33 11.34 7.86
CA PRO A 99 -6.58 12.76 7.69
C PRO A 99 -7.23 13.15 6.37
N GLY A 100 -6.82 12.55 5.25
CA GLY A 100 -7.44 12.80 3.94
C GLY A 100 -8.91 12.39 3.93
N LEU A 101 -9.23 11.19 4.43
CA LEU A 101 -10.62 10.71 4.50
C LEU A 101 -11.49 11.58 5.41
N VAL A 102 -11.03 11.88 6.63
CA VAL A 102 -11.80 12.67 7.61
C VAL A 102 -12.06 14.08 7.08
N ILE A 103 -11.08 14.71 6.43
CA ILE A 103 -11.26 16.01 5.77
C ILE A 103 -12.26 15.87 4.61
N ALA A 104 -12.11 14.86 3.76
CA ALA A 104 -12.99 14.64 2.61
C ALA A 104 -14.46 14.47 3.03
N LEU A 105 -14.74 13.66 4.07
CA LEU A 105 -16.10 13.51 4.60
C LEU A 105 -16.61 14.84 5.18
N HIS A 106 -15.79 15.52 6.00
CA HIS A 106 -16.19 16.78 6.63
C HIS A 106 -16.58 17.86 5.61
N VAL A 107 -15.75 18.08 4.58
CA VAL A 107 -16.02 19.13 3.58
C VAL A 107 -17.22 18.82 2.68
N CYS A 108 -17.58 17.55 2.57
CA CYS A 108 -18.77 17.09 1.85
C CYS A 108 -20.03 17.05 2.72
N GLY A 109 -19.93 17.39 4.01
CA GLY A 109 -21.05 17.35 4.95
C GLY A 109 -21.39 15.96 5.49
N GLU A 110 -20.47 15.01 5.34
CA GLU A 110 -20.62 13.60 5.76
C GLU A 110 -19.81 13.32 7.04
N THR A 111 -20.21 12.27 7.76
CA THR A 111 -19.54 11.84 8.99
C THR A 111 -19.41 10.33 9.05
N LEU A 112 -18.36 9.84 9.72
CA LEU A 112 -18.28 8.43 10.11
C LEU A 112 -19.42 8.08 11.09
N ARG A 113 -19.75 6.79 11.17
CA ARG A 113 -20.68 6.32 12.20
C ARG A 113 -20.10 6.58 13.59
N PRO A 114 -20.94 6.80 14.63
CA PRO A 114 -20.45 7.16 15.97
C PRO A 114 -19.39 6.19 16.51
N GLU A 115 -19.62 4.89 16.39
CA GLU A 115 -18.69 3.84 16.82
C GLU A 115 -17.36 3.87 16.03
N GLN A 116 -17.41 4.20 14.75
CA GLN A 116 -16.21 4.34 13.92
C GLN A 116 -15.40 5.57 14.31
N ALA A 117 -16.07 6.68 14.61
CA ALA A 117 -15.41 7.89 15.08
C ALA A 117 -14.72 7.68 16.43
N VAL A 118 -15.37 6.98 17.38
CA VAL A 118 -14.78 6.59 18.67
C VAL A 118 -13.50 5.77 18.45
N GLU A 119 -13.59 4.69 17.67
CA GLU A 119 -12.45 3.79 17.47
C GLU A 119 -11.34 4.42 16.63
N MET A 120 -11.67 5.35 15.72
CA MET A 120 -10.66 6.08 14.96
C MET A 120 -9.90 7.09 15.83
N ARG A 121 -10.57 7.76 16.78
CA ARG A 121 -9.88 8.56 17.81
C ARG A 121 -8.94 7.69 18.64
N ARG A 122 -9.41 6.51 19.07
CA ARG A 122 -8.60 5.55 19.83
C ARG A 122 -7.34 5.14 19.08
N TYR A 123 -7.47 4.78 17.79
CA TYR A 123 -6.33 4.41 16.96
C TYR A 123 -5.31 5.52 16.85
N LEU A 124 -5.75 6.74 16.48
CA LEU A 124 -4.85 7.88 16.34
C LEU A 124 -4.09 8.15 17.64
N LEU A 125 -4.77 8.14 18.78
CA LEU A 125 -4.13 8.36 20.08
C LEU A 125 -3.19 7.21 20.48
N ALA A 126 -3.52 5.96 20.15
CA ALA A 126 -2.67 4.80 20.39
C ALA A 126 -1.36 4.84 19.57
N LYS A 127 -1.40 5.40 18.35
CA LYS A 127 -0.22 5.54 17.48
C LYS A 127 0.59 6.83 17.72
N ARG A 128 0.23 7.63 18.73
CA ARG A 128 1.01 8.81 19.14
C ARG A 128 2.37 8.37 19.66
N ARG A 129 3.44 8.92 19.10
CA ARG A 129 4.81 8.60 19.51
C ARG A 129 5.11 9.15 20.90
N LYS A 130 6.11 8.57 21.58
CA LYS A 130 6.55 9.00 22.91
C LYS A 130 6.97 10.47 22.96
N GLU A 131 7.45 11.03 21.85
CA GLU A 131 7.82 12.43 21.70
C GLU A 131 6.59 13.36 21.56
N GLY A 132 5.39 12.82 21.54
CA GLY A 132 4.13 13.54 21.72
C GLY A 132 3.33 13.82 20.44
N GLY A 133 3.83 13.44 19.26
CA GLY A 133 3.18 13.67 17.97
C GLY A 133 3.17 12.42 17.08
N TRP A 134 3.04 12.63 15.77
CA TRP A 134 2.97 11.57 14.77
C TRP A 134 3.94 11.84 13.62
N GLY A 135 4.55 10.78 13.11
CA GLY A 135 5.38 10.83 11.91
C GLY A 135 4.58 10.55 10.64
N LEU A 136 5.29 10.28 9.54
CA LEU A 136 4.68 9.88 8.26
C LEU A 136 3.98 8.50 8.35
N HIS A 137 4.53 7.60 9.16
CA HIS A 137 4.01 6.26 9.43
C HIS A 137 4.20 5.91 10.91
N THR A 138 3.61 4.79 11.35
CA THR A 138 3.57 4.33 12.75
C THR A 138 4.93 4.25 13.42
N ALA A 139 5.99 3.87 12.70
CA ALA A 139 7.36 3.77 13.23
C ALA A 139 8.19 5.07 13.16
N ALA A 140 7.75 6.08 12.40
CA ALA A 140 8.51 7.33 12.19
C ALA A 140 8.47 8.25 13.42
N PRO A 141 9.53 9.05 13.66
CA PRO A 141 9.50 10.12 14.66
C PRO A 141 8.48 11.21 14.27
N PRO A 142 8.00 12.03 15.22
CA PRO A 142 7.05 13.09 14.89
C PRO A 142 7.56 14.09 13.86
N THR A 143 6.70 14.42 12.90
CA THR A 143 6.95 15.43 11.88
C THR A 143 5.86 16.51 11.88
N VAL A 144 6.04 17.59 11.11
CA VAL A 144 4.99 18.60 10.97
C VAL A 144 3.79 18.00 10.25
N TYR A 145 4.02 17.20 9.20
CA TYR A 145 2.94 16.58 8.45
C TYR A 145 2.09 15.65 9.31
N GLY A 146 2.71 14.64 9.92
CA GLY A 146 1.99 13.67 10.73
C GLY A 146 1.27 14.32 11.89
N THR A 147 1.93 15.23 12.62
CA THR A 147 1.36 15.81 13.83
C THR A 147 0.23 16.80 13.53
N VAL A 148 0.39 17.69 12.54
CA VAL A 148 -0.66 18.65 12.18
C VAL A 148 -1.89 17.92 11.63
N MET A 149 -1.69 16.98 10.72
CA MET A 149 -2.82 16.30 10.06
C MET A 149 -3.61 15.44 11.03
N ASN A 150 -2.95 14.69 11.93
CA ASN A 150 -3.65 13.88 12.92
C ASN A 150 -4.29 14.71 14.03
N TYR A 151 -3.70 15.86 14.41
CA TYR A 151 -4.39 16.82 15.29
C TYR A 151 -5.68 17.33 14.66
N VAL A 152 -5.63 17.73 13.38
CA VAL A 152 -6.82 18.17 12.63
C VAL A 152 -7.87 17.06 12.57
N SER A 153 -7.48 15.81 12.30
CA SER A 153 -8.39 14.66 12.34
C SER A 153 -9.08 14.52 13.68
N LEU A 154 -8.34 14.58 14.80
CA LEU A 154 -8.93 14.46 16.14
C LEU A 154 -9.93 15.59 16.42
N ARG A 155 -9.64 16.82 15.99
CA ARG A 155 -10.56 17.97 16.10
C ARG A 155 -11.83 17.77 15.26
N LEU A 156 -11.70 17.28 14.02
CA LEU A 156 -12.82 16.97 13.14
C LEU A 156 -13.66 15.77 13.62
N LEU A 157 -13.03 14.83 14.33
CA LEU A 157 -13.69 13.69 15.00
C LEU A 157 -14.30 14.06 16.36
N GLY A 158 -14.29 15.35 16.73
CA GLY A 158 -15.03 15.88 17.87
C GLY A 158 -14.24 16.13 19.15
N MET A 159 -12.92 15.84 19.20
CA MET A 159 -12.12 16.13 20.41
C MET A 159 -11.97 17.63 20.61
N GLY A 160 -12.14 18.11 21.84
CA GLY A 160 -11.90 19.51 22.21
C GLY A 160 -10.42 19.92 22.10
N PRO A 161 -10.10 21.23 21.96
CA PRO A 161 -8.71 21.68 21.86
C PRO A 161 -7.92 21.46 23.16
N ASP A 162 -8.61 21.37 24.30
CA ASP A 162 -8.01 21.17 25.62
C ASP A 162 -8.37 19.81 26.21
N GLU A 163 -8.95 18.92 25.39
CA GLU A 163 -9.29 17.55 25.80
C GLU A 163 -8.05 16.65 25.74
N GLY A 164 -7.81 15.89 26.82
CA GLY A 164 -6.73 14.91 26.87
C GLY A 164 -5.38 15.51 26.45
N PRO A 165 -4.66 14.91 25.48
CA PRO A 165 -3.35 15.39 25.07
C PRO A 165 -3.36 16.55 24.05
N MET A 166 -4.53 17.09 23.69
CA MET A 166 -4.64 18.07 22.59
C MET A 166 -3.84 19.37 22.85
N THR A 167 -3.70 19.79 24.11
CA THR A 167 -2.84 20.94 24.46
C THR A 167 -1.36 20.65 24.22
N GLU A 168 -0.88 19.46 24.58
CA GLU A 168 0.52 19.04 24.37
C GLU A 168 0.84 18.91 22.88
N ILE A 169 -0.10 18.34 22.11
CA ILE A 169 0.04 18.18 20.66
C ILE A 169 0.10 19.55 19.99
N ARG A 170 -0.78 20.49 20.36
CA ARG A 170 -0.76 21.87 19.83
C ARG A 170 0.55 22.58 20.17
N ALA A 171 1.05 22.42 21.39
CA ALA A 171 2.34 22.98 21.79
C ALA A 171 3.50 22.40 20.95
N LEU A 172 3.46 21.10 20.64
CA LEU A 172 4.44 20.47 19.75
C LEU A 172 4.35 21.00 18.31
N ILE A 173 3.14 21.17 17.76
CA ILE A 173 2.92 21.79 16.44
C ILE A 173 3.60 23.16 16.39
N HIS A 174 3.39 24.00 17.41
CA HIS A 174 4.00 25.33 17.49
C HIS A 174 5.52 25.27 17.61
N LYS A 175 6.05 24.34 18.43
CA LYS A 175 7.50 24.11 18.57
C LYS A 175 8.15 23.72 17.23
N MET A 176 7.44 22.99 16.36
CA MET A 176 7.95 22.63 15.03
C MET A 176 7.80 23.75 13.99
N GLY A 177 7.18 24.88 14.34
CA GLY A 177 7.00 26.06 13.49
C GLY A 177 5.60 26.21 12.89
N GLY A 178 4.63 25.41 13.34
CA GLY A 178 3.23 25.48 12.92
C GLY A 178 2.97 24.92 11.51
N ALA A 179 1.70 24.94 11.11
CA ALA A 179 1.25 24.37 9.84
C ALA A 179 1.75 25.11 8.58
N THR A 180 2.40 26.28 8.70
CA THR A 180 3.01 26.96 7.54
C THR A 180 4.11 26.14 6.87
N ARG A 181 4.75 25.24 7.64
CA ARG A 181 5.89 24.40 7.22
C ARG A 181 5.50 22.97 6.83
N ILE A 182 4.20 22.69 6.69
CA ILE A 182 3.71 21.37 6.32
C ILE A 182 4.08 21.04 4.85
N PRO A 183 4.38 19.79 4.47
CA PRO A 183 4.63 19.39 3.07
C PRO A 183 3.45 19.64 2.12
N SER A 184 3.70 19.57 0.80
CA SER A 184 2.72 19.93 -0.25
C SER A 184 1.38 19.20 -0.14
N TRP A 185 1.39 17.91 0.20
CA TRP A 185 0.17 17.12 0.37
C TRP A 185 -0.66 17.60 1.56
N GLY A 186 -0.01 18.02 2.65
CA GLY A 186 -0.68 18.65 3.78
C GLY A 186 -1.23 20.04 3.43
N LYS A 187 -0.49 20.84 2.65
CA LYS A 187 -1.00 22.14 2.14
C LYS A 187 -2.26 21.95 1.32
N ALA A 188 -2.30 20.94 0.43
CA ALA A 188 -3.46 20.63 -0.38
C ALA A 188 -4.69 20.30 0.48
N TRP A 189 -4.56 19.38 1.44
CA TRP A 189 -5.68 18.98 2.30
C TRP A 189 -6.16 20.11 3.22
N LEU A 190 -5.23 20.87 3.83
CA LEU A 190 -5.63 22.02 4.65
C LEU A 190 -6.24 23.15 3.80
N SER A 191 -5.86 23.28 2.53
CA SER A 191 -6.50 24.24 1.61
C SER A 191 -7.91 23.81 1.24
N ILE A 192 -8.13 22.52 0.95
CA ILE A 192 -9.47 21.94 0.74
C ILE A 192 -10.35 22.12 1.97
N LEU A 193 -9.80 21.94 3.17
CA LEU A 193 -10.50 22.18 4.45
C LEU A 193 -10.82 23.66 4.69
N GLY A 194 -10.09 24.58 4.05
CA GLY A 194 -10.14 26.02 4.34
C GLY A 194 -9.32 26.44 5.55
N ALA A 195 -8.44 25.58 6.06
CA ALA A 195 -7.52 25.89 7.15
C ALA A 195 -6.15 26.40 6.67
N TYR A 196 -5.87 26.42 5.36
CA TYR A 196 -4.66 26.95 4.70
C TYR A 196 -5.08 27.65 3.39
N ASP A 197 -4.30 28.59 2.88
CA ASP A 197 -4.61 29.29 1.63
C ASP A 197 -3.93 28.63 0.42
N TRP A 198 -4.69 28.42 -0.67
CA TRP A 198 -4.17 27.85 -1.92
C TRP A 198 -2.95 28.61 -2.48
N ASP A 199 -2.81 29.91 -2.19
CA ASP A 199 -1.64 30.69 -2.62
C ASP A 199 -0.33 30.27 -1.95
N GLY A 200 -0.41 29.53 -0.84
CA GLY A 200 0.76 28.98 -0.14
C GLY A 200 1.21 27.62 -0.63
N MET A 201 0.57 27.07 -1.66
CA MET A 201 0.99 25.84 -2.33
C MET A 201 1.68 26.14 -3.67
N ASN A 202 2.66 25.32 -4.06
CA ASN A 202 3.18 25.35 -5.43
C ASN A 202 2.07 24.99 -6.43
N PRO A 203 2.06 25.59 -7.64
CA PRO A 203 1.01 25.31 -8.60
C PRO A 203 0.94 23.86 -9.08
N VAL A 204 -0.28 23.30 -9.11
CA VAL A 204 -0.58 21.98 -9.70
C VAL A 204 -1.69 22.14 -10.75
N PRO A 205 -1.38 22.69 -11.95
CA PRO A 205 -2.38 23.02 -12.96
C PRO A 205 -2.95 21.78 -13.66
N THR A 206 -4.25 21.79 -13.99
CA THR A 206 -4.88 20.74 -14.79
C THR A 206 -4.39 20.70 -16.23
N GLU A 207 -3.80 21.79 -16.74
CA GLU A 207 -3.29 21.91 -18.10
C GLU A 207 -2.22 20.86 -18.45
N LEU A 208 -1.52 20.30 -17.46
CA LEU A 208 -0.59 19.18 -17.66
C LEU A 208 -1.28 17.96 -18.29
N TRP A 209 -2.57 17.76 -18.02
CA TRP A 209 -3.37 16.64 -18.53
C TRP A 209 -3.91 16.84 -19.94
N MET A 210 -3.67 18.03 -20.53
CA MET A 210 -3.95 18.31 -21.94
C MET A 210 -2.70 18.14 -22.83
N MET A 211 -1.54 17.83 -22.25
CA MET A 211 -0.30 17.68 -23.02
C MET A 211 -0.42 16.52 -24.01
N PRO A 212 0.11 16.67 -25.24
CA PRO A 212 0.20 15.56 -26.18
C PRO A 212 1.00 14.39 -25.60
N ASP A 213 0.57 13.16 -25.89
CA ASP A 213 1.19 11.94 -25.36
C ASP A 213 2.66 11.74 -25.74
N TRP A 214 3.20 12.48 -26.71
CA TRP A 214 4.63 12.43 -27.06
C TRP A 214 5.52 13.32 -26.15
N VAL A 215 4.93 14.20 -25.33
CA VAL A 215 5.69 15.08 -24.43
C VAL A 215 6.40 14.21 -23.36
N PRO A 216 7.72 14.35 -23.15
CA PRO A 216 8.50 13.42 -22.32
C PRO A 216 8.07 13.33 -20.84
N PHE A 217 7.45 14.38 -20.30
CA PHE A 217 6.99 14.46 -18.92
C PHE A 217 5.47 14.53 -18.79
N ALA A 218 4.73 14.17 -19.85
CA ALA A 218 3.27 14.12 -19.80
C ALA A 218 2.78 13.15 -18.69
N PRO A 219 1.68 13.46 -17.98
CA PRO A 219 1.21 12.66 -16.85
C PRO A 219 0.88 11.20 -17.14
N ASN A 220 0.59 10.84 -18.39
CA ASN A 220 0.36 9.44 -18.78
C ASN A 220 1.60 8.53 -18.63
N LYS A 221 2.79 9.13 -18.48
CA LYS A 221 4.06 8.44 -18.22
C LYS A 221 4.42 8.36 -16.74
N TRP A 222 3.71 9.10 -15.90
CA TRP A 222 3.97 9.09 -14.47
C TRP A 222 3.53 7.77 -13.88
N TRP A 223 4.19 7.35 -12.80
CA TRP A 223 3.75 6.18 -12.04
C TRP A 223 2.27 6.33 -11.67
N ILE A 224 1.53 5.22 -11.74
CA ILE A 224 0.07 5.22 -11.57
C ILE A 224 -0.35 5.86 -10.25
N HIS A 225 0.31 5.53 -9.13
CA HIS A 225 0.01 6.10 -7.80
C HIS A 225 0.22 7.61 -7.74
N VAL A 226 1.27 8.13 -8.39
CA VAL A 226 1.49 9.58 -8.44
C VAL A 226 0.41 10.25 -9.28
N ARG A 227 0.10 9.71 -10.44
CA ARG A 227 -0.80 10.36 -11.39
C ARG A 227 -2.26 10.31 -10.92
N THR A 228 -2.69 9.25 -10.24
CA THR A 228 -4.06 9.13 -9.69
C THR A 228 -4.27 9.99 -8.44
N VAL A 229 -3.20 10.41 -7.74
CA VAL A 229 -3.27 11.41 -6.66
C VAL A 229 -3.14 12.83 -7.21
N ALA A 230 -2.21 13.05 -8.14
CA ALA A 230 -1.96 14.37 -8.71
C ALA A 230 -3.12 14.88 -9.58
N LEU A 231 -3.81 13.99 -10.31
CA LEU A 231 -4.96 14.35 -11.16
C LEU A 231 -6.09 15.06 -10.37
N PRO A 232 -6.69 14.44 -9.35
CA PRO A 232 -7.76 15.09 -8.60
C PRO A 232 -7.22 16.24 -7.74
N MET A 233 -5.99 16.18 -7.21
CA MET A 233 -5.35 17.32 -6.55
C MET A 233 -5.26 18.53 -7.48
N ALA A 234 -4.86 18.32 -8.75
CA ALA A 234 -4.79 19.38 -9.76
C ALA A 234 -6.17 19.99 -10.04
N PHE A 235 -7.21 19.15 -10.12
CA PHE A 235 -8.59 19.60 -10.29
C PHE A 235 -9.05 20.47 -9.11
N MET A 236 -8.78 20.05 -7.87
CA MET A 236 -9.11 20.81 -6.66
C MET A 236 -8.35 22.12 -6.58
N TYR A 237 -7.04 22.09 -6.87
CA TYR A 237 -6.21 23.29 -6.96
C TYR A 237 -6.77 24.25 -8.00
N SER A 238 -6.98 23.78 -9.23
CA SER A 238 -7.37 24.60 -10.39
C SER A 238 -8.78 25.19 -10.27
N THR A 239 -9.66 24.58 -9.50
CA THR A 239 -10.99 25.11 -9.17
C THR A 239 -10.98 25.93 -7.87
N ARG A 240 -9.86 25.96 -7.15
CA ARG A 240 -9.69 26.61 -5.84
C ARG A 240 -10.79 26.20 -4.85
N PHE A 241 -11.17 24.91 -4.88
CA PHE A 241 -12.23 24.41 -4.02
C PHE A 241 -11.84 24.58 -2.55
N VAL A 242 -12.78 25.05 -1.75
CA VAL A 242 -12.68 25.15 -0.29
C VAL A 242 -14.01 24.68 0.29
N GLY A 243 -13.95 23.79 1.27
CA GLY A 243 -15.13 23.30 1.98
C GLY A 243 -15.83 24.39 2.80
N PRO A 244 -16.99 24.07 3.42
CA PRO A 244 -17.74 25.03 4.22
C PRO A 244 -16.92 25.64 5.37
N TYR A 245 -17.00 26.96 5.53
CA TYR A 245 -16.35 27.65 6.64
C TYR A 245 -17.18 27.54 7.92
N THR A 246 -16.68 26.80 8.91
CA THR A 246 -17.37 26.54 10.18
C THR A 246 -16.64 27.17 11.38
N PRO A 247 -17.28 27.28 12.56
CA PRO A 247 -16.60 27.71 13.79
C PRO A 247 -15.37 26.85 14.12
N LEU A 248 -15.40 25.56 13.77
CA LEU A 248 -14.26 24.66 13.94
C LEU A 248 -13.09 25.05 13.03
N ILE A 249 -13.36 25.40 11.76
CA ILE A 249 -12.30 25.88 10.84
C ILE A 249 -11.71 27.19 11.34
N PHE A 250 -12.54 28.11 11.86
CA PHE A 250 -12.04 29.32 12.49
C PHE A 250 -11.11 29.02 13.68
N ALA A 251 -11.50 28.08 14.55
CA ALA A 251 -10.68 27.66 15.69
C ALA A 251 -9.36 27.03 15.23
N LEU A 252 -9.38 26.11 14.26
CA LEU A 252 -8.18 25.50 13.68
C LEU A 252 -7.19 26.56 13.14
N ARG A 253 -7.69 27.63 12.51
CA ARG A 253 -6.85 28.76 12.06
C ARG A 253 -6.17 29.52 13.19
N GLN A 254 -6.66 29.45 14.43
CA GLN A 254 -6.00 29.99 15.62
C GLN A 254 -5.09 28.95 16.30
N GLU A 255 -5.42 27.67 16.17
CA GLU A 255 -4.72 26.57 16.84
C GLU A 255 -3.44 26.14 16.13
N LEU A 256 -3.39 26.17 14.79
CA LEU A 256 -2.33 25.51 14.00
C LEU A 256 -1.09 26.37 13.70
N TYR A 257 -1.16 27.67 13.95
CA TYR A 257 -0.18 28.64 13.45
C TYR A 257 0.52 29.39 14.59
N THR A 258 1.80 29.68 14.41
CA THR A 258 2.63 30.44 15.36
C THR A 258 2.47 31.96 15.24
N GLN A 259 1.67 32.41 14.29
CA GLN A 259 1.33 33.82 14.05
C GLN A 259 -0.16 33.94 13.67
N PRO A 260 -0.78 35.13 13.79
CA PRO A 260 -2.17 35.33 13.39
C PRO A 260 -2.39 34.93 11.93
N TYR A 261 -3.41 34.10 11.65
CA TYR A 261 -3.68 33.54 10.32
C TYR A 261 -3.69 34.60 9.20
N HIS A 262 -4.37 35.73 9.44
CA HIS A 262 -4.51 36.82 8.47
C HIS A 262 -3.19 37.58 8.17
N SER A 263 -2.16 37.38 8.97
CA SER A 263 -0.83 38.00 8.78
C SER A 263 0.13 37.13 7.96
N ILE A 264 -0.25 35.88 7.68
CA ILE A 264 0.60 34.93 6.95
C ILE A 264 0.73 35.38 5.50
N ARG A 265 1.96 35.52 5.02
CA ARG A 265 2.25 35.77 3.60
C ARG A 265 2.27 34.44 2.86
N TRP A 266 1.11 33.98 2.40
CA TRP A 266 0.93 32.64 1.83
C TRP A 266 1.89 32.32 0.69
N SER A 267 2.09 33.23 -0.26
CA SER A 267 3.04 33.02 -1.36
C SER A 267 4.48 32.71 -0.93
N ASN A 268 4.91 33.19 0.24
CA ASN A 268 6.23 32.87 0.81
C ASN A 268 6.30 31.45 1.40
N GLN A 269 5.16 30.79 1.60
CA GLN A 269 5.08 29.48 2.22
C GLN A 269 5.15 28.33 1.21
N ARG A 270 5.13 28.61 -0.10
CA ARG A 270 5.14 27.58 -1.17
C ARG A 270 6.25 26.55 -1.02
N ASN A 271 7.48 27.03 -0.80
CA ASN A 271 8.66 26.20 -0.57
C ASN A 271 9.05 26.12 0.92
N ASN A 272 8.21 26.61 1.83
CA ASN A 272 8.42 26.46 3.27
C ASN A 272 7.95 25.05 3.67
N VAL A 273 8.90 24.14 3.82
CA VAL A 273 8.67 22.77 4.30
C VAL A 273 9.67 22.50 5.42
N SER A 274 9.20 21.85 6.48
CA SER A 274 10.04 21.52 7.63
C SER A 274 11.13 20.50 7.24
N PRO A 275 12.40 20.69 7.66
CA PRO A 275 13.45 19.68 7.50
C PRO A 275 13.13 18.35 8.17
N LEU A 276 12.20 18.32 9.13
CA LEU A 276 11.73 17.07 9.77
C LEU A 276 10.93 16.18 8.80
N ASP A 277 10.41 16.75 7.72
CA ASP A 277 9.57 16.07 6.74
C ASP A 277 10.28 15.81 5.41
N ILE A 278 11.37 16.54 5.11
CA ILE A 278 12.05 16.45 3.80
C ILE A 278 12.87 15.16 3.72
N TYR A 279 12.39 14.22 2.91
CA TYR A 279 13.17 13.07 2.44
C TYR A 279 13.79 13.36 1.05
N CYS A 280 12.97 13.86 0.12
CA CYS A 280 13.37 14.20 -1.24
C CYS A 280 13.24 15.72 -1.45
N PRO A 281 14.31 16.51 -1.26
CA PRO A 281 14.24 17.95 -1.51
C PRO A 281 13.97 18.23 -3.00
N HIS A 282 13.29 19.34 -3.28
CA HIS A 282 13.09 19.76 -4.66
C HIS A 282 14.42 19.90 -5.41
N SER A 283 14.43 19.42 -6.64
CA SER A 283 15.53 19.72 -7.54
C SER A 283 15.49 21.19 -7.98
N ARG A 284 16.63 21.73 -8.37
CA ARG A 284 16.71 23.08 -8.97
C ARG A 284 15.86 23.21 -10.25
N VAL A 285 15.65 22.09 -10.96
CA VAL A 285 14.79 22.06 -12.15
C VAL A 285 13.33 22.26 -11.75
N LEU A 286 12.88 21.55 -10.71
CA LEU A 286 11.52 21.69 -10.21
C LEU A 286 11.25 23.09 -9.65
N ASP A 287 12.17 23.65 -8.85
CA ASP A 287 12.00 25.01 -8.32
C ASP A 287 11.93 26.07 -9.44
N PHE A 288 12.71 25.89 -10.50
CA PHE A 288 12.63 26.75 -11.68
C PHE A 288 11.28 26.61 -12.39
N LEU A 289 10.79 25.38 -12.58
CA LEU A 289 9.46 25.14 -13.18
C LEU A 289 8.34 25.68 -12.31
N HIS A 290 8.39 25.51 -10.98
CA HIS A 290 7.44 26.13 -10.05
C HIS A 290 7.45 27.65 -10.13
N SER A 291 8.61 28.28 -10.36
CA SER A 291 8.71 29.72 -10.57
C SER A 291 7.99 30.15 -11.86
N ILE A 292 8.17 29.41 -12.96
CA ILE A 292 7.43 29.63 -14.22
C ILE A 292 5.93 29.45 -14.00
N LEU A 293 5.52 28.35 -13.37
CA LEU A 293 4.12 28.07 -13.07
C LEU A 293 3.52 29.13 -12.15
N GLY A 294 4.29 29.66 -11.20
CA GLY A 294 3.87 30.74 -10.32
C GLY A 294 3.56 32.04 -11.06
N VAL A 295 4.24 32.30 -12.18
CA VAL A 295 3.91 33.40 -13.11
C VAL A 295 2.69 33.03 -13.97
N TYR A 296 2.64 31.80 -14.48
CA TYR A 296 1.52 31.29 -15.28
C TYR A 296 0.18 31.40 -14.52
N GLU A 297 0.13 30.99 -13.25
CA GLU A 297 -1.09 31.08 -12.42
C GLU A 297 -1.55 32.53 -12.17
N ARG A 298 -0.71 33.54 -12.42
CA ARG A 298 -1.11 34.95 -12.35
C ARG A 298 -1.75 35.45 -13.65
N LEU A 299 -1.56 34.76 -14.77
CA LEU A 299 -2.05 35.18 -16.08
C LEU A 299 -3.59 35.28 -16.18
N PRO A 300 -4.40 34.39 -15.53
CA PRO A 300 -5.85 34.56 -15.49
C PRO A 300 -6.33 35.86 -14.82
N TRP A 301 -5.48 36.53 -14.04
CA TRP A 301 -5.78 37.82 -13.42
C TRP A 301 -5.43 39.01 -14.32
N ILE A 302 -4.89 38.74 -15.53
CA ILE A 302 -4.57 39.73 -16.55
C ILE A 302 -5.74 39.80 -17.55
N PRO A 303 -6.52 40.91 -17.57
CA PRO A 303 -7.82 40.98 -18.27
C PRO A 303 -7.80 40.59 -19.75
N PHE A 304 -6.74 40.91 -20.49
CA PHE A 304 -6.64 40.59 -21.93
C PHE A 304 -6.20 39.16 -22.23
N VAL A 305 -5.56 38.46 -21.27
CA VAL A 305 -5.16 37.05 -21.41
C VAL A 305 -6.31 36.12 -20.99
N SER A 306 -7.02 36.47 -19.92
CA SER A 306 -8.12 35.66 -19.37
C SER A 306 -9.32 35.50 -20.31
N SER A 307 -9.52 36.41 -21.26
CA SER A 307 -10.70 36.44 -22.13
C SER A 307 -10.49 35.79 -23.51
N ALA A 308 -9.28 35.37 -23.86
CA ALA A 308 -8.96 34.94 -25.23
C ALA A 308 -9.14 33.43 -25.48
N VAL A 309 -8.80 32.54 -24.52
CA VAL A 309 -8.94 31.08 -24.66
C VAL A 309 -9.21 30.42 -23.30
N PRO A 310 -10.28 29.61 -23.14
CA PRO A 310 -10.65 29.01 -21.85
C PRO A 310 -9.86 27.73 -21.53
N ILE A 311 -8.53 27.77 -21.65
CA ILE A 311 -7.64 26.60 -21.51
C ILE A 311 -7.87 25.90 -20.16
N ARG A 312 -7.88 26.65 -19.05
CA ARG A 312 -8.15 26.13 -17.70
C ARG A 312 -9.47 25.37 -17.60
N LYS A 313 -10.52 25.86 -18.28
CA LYS A 313 -11.83 25.19 -18.29
C LYS A 313 -11.74 23.84 -19.02
N TRP A 314 -11.16 23.83 -20.22
CA TRP A 314 -10.97 22.59 -20.98
C TRP A 314 -10.08 21.59 -20.25
N ALA A 315 -9.05 22.08 -19.57
CA ALA A 315 -8.17 21.26 -18.75
C ALA A 315 -8.90 20.67 -17.54
N ASN A 316 -9.73 21.46 -16.85
CA ASN A 316 -10.58 20.97 -15.77
C ASN A 316 -11.61 19.93 -16.27
N ASP A 317 -12.23 20.15 -17.43
CA ASP A 317 -13.18 19.20 -18.02
C ASP A 317 -12.49 17.88 -18.42
N ARG A 318 -11.28 17.94 -18.99
CA ARG A 318 -10.47 16.76 -19.29
C ARG A 318 -10.01 16.03 -18.03
N ALA A 319 -9.54 16.77 -17.02
CA ALA A 319 -9.13 16.19 -15.75
C ALA A 319 -10.31 15.49 -15.06
N TYR A 320 -11.48 16.13 -15.05
CA TYR A 320 -12.70 15.54 -14.51
C TYR A 320 -13.13 14.28 -15.27
N GLN A 321 -13.04 14.27 -16.59
CA GLN A 321 -13.30 13.07 -17.40
C GLN A 321 -12.37 11.91 -17.03
N LEU A 322 -11.08 12.17 -16.79
CA LEU A 322 -10.15 11.13 -16.35
C LEU A 322 -10.50 10.61 -14.94
N ILE A 323 -10.97 11.49 -14.04
CA ILE A 323 -11.49 11.09 -12.72
C ILE A 323 -12.71 10.17 -12.88
N THR A 324 -13.65 10.49 -13.78
CA THR A 324 -14.85 9.66 -14.01
C THR A 324 -14.47 8.29 -14.58
N TYR A 325 -13.48 8.24 -15.48
CA TYR A 325 -12.99 6.99 -16.04
C TYR A 325 -12.41 6.10 -14.97
N GLU A 326 -11.60 6.63 -14.06
CA GLU A 326 -11.01 5.88 -12.95
C GLU A 326 -12.07 5.36 -11.97
N ASP A 327 -13.09 6.16 -11.66
CA ASP A 327 -14.20 5.75 -10.80
C ASP A 327 -14.95 4.55 -11.39
N GLU A 328 -15.38 4.62 -12.66
CA GLU A 328 -16.08 3.52 -13.34
C GLU A 328 -15.20 2.28 -13.52
N ASN A 329 -13.89 2.50 -13.68
CA ASN A 329 -12.89 1.47 -13.87
C ASN A 329 -12.67 0.59 -12.63
N THR A 330 -12.98 1.09 -11.44
CA THR A 330 -12.63 0.51 -10.14
C THR A 330 -13.84 0.28 -9.24
N GLY A 331 -15.05 0.41 -9.78
CA GLY A 331 -16.28 0.35 -8.97
C GLY A 331 -16.28 1.40 -7.85
N TYR A 332 -15.69 2.58 -8.09
CA TYR A 332 -15.54 3.68 -7.12
C TYR A 332 -14.62 3.38 -5.92
N GLN A 333 -13.75 2.35 -6.01
CA GLN A 333 -12.68 2.12 -5.04
C GLN A 333 -11.46 3.02 -5.31
N THR A 334 -11.23 3.38 -6.58
CA THR A 334 -9.97 3.97 -7.07
C THR A 334 -8.76 3.05 -6.83
N LEU A 335 -7.56 3.49 -7.20
CA LEU A 335 -6.32 2.75 -6.94
C LEU A 335 -6.02 2.54 -5.44
N GLY A 336 -6.35 3.51 -4.58
CA GLY A 336 -5.97 3.46 -3.16
C GLY A 336 -6.64 4.54 -2.31
N PRO A 337 -6.38 4.54 -1.00
CA PRO A 337 -7.06 5.39 -0.02
C PRO A 337 -6.90 6.89 -0.28
N VAL A 338 -5.73 7.33 -0.77
CA VAL A 338 -5.45 8.75 -1.03
C VAL A 338 -6.23 9.24 -2.25
N SER A 339 -6.15 8.53 -3.38
CA SER A 339 -6.94 8.87 -4.58
C SER A 339 -8.43 8.79 -4.27
N LYS A 340 -8.86 7.81 -3.47
CA LYS A 340 -10.24 7.65 -3.04
C LYS A 340 -10.75 8.90 -2.31
N ALA A 341 -10.01 9.37 -1.31
CA ALA A 341 -10.38 10.56 -0.55
C ALA A 341 -10.50 11.80 -1.46
N PHE A 342 -9.57 12.01 -2.38
CA PHE A 342 -9.65 13.13 -3.33
C PHE A 342 -10.84 13.00 -4.30
N HIS A 343 -11.12 11.79 -4.80
CA HIS A 343 -12.21 11.56 -5.74
C HIS A 343 -13.58 11.80 -5.09
N ILE A 344 -13.78 11.43 -3.82
CA ILE A 344 -14.99 11.80 -3.05
C ILE A 344 -15.26 13.30 -3.17
N VAL A 345 -14.26 14.13 -2.88
CA VAL A 345 -14.42 15.59 -2.91
C VAL A 345 -14.59 16.10 -4.34
N CYS A 346 -13.88 15.55 -5.33
CA CYS A 346 -14.03 15.96 -6.72
C CYS A 346 -15.45 15.69 -7.25
N ARG A 347 -16.04 14.53 -6.93
CA ARG A 347 -17.41 14.18 -7.31
C ARG A 347 -18.42 15.10 -6.62
N TYR A 348 -18.26 15.31 -5.31
CA TYR A 348 -19.09 16.26 -4.56
C TYR A 348 -19.02 17.68 -5.14
N ALA A 349 -17.81 18.20 -5.35
CA ALA A 349 -17.59 19.57 -5.81
C ALA A 349 -18.18 19.84 -7.20
N ARG A 350 -18.21 18.83 -8.08
CA ARG A 350 -18.68 18.99 -9.46
C ARG A 350 -20.15 18.63 -9.65
N GLU A 351 -20.65 17.60 -8.96
CA GLU A 351 -21.99 17.04 -9.19
C GLU A 351 -22.94 17.19 -8.00
N GLY A 352 -22.42 17.54 -6.82
CA GLY A 352 -23.21 17.69 -5.60
C GLY A 352 -23.49 16.38 -4.87
N PRO A 353 -24.06 16.47 -3.65
CA PRO A 353 -24.27 15.34 -2.75
C PRO A 353 -25.32 14.34 -3.23
N ASP A 354 -26.24 14.77 -4.11
CA ASP A 354 -27.31 13.90 -4.61
C ASP A 354 -26.87 13.00 -5.76
N SER A 355 -25.68 13.22 -6.31
CA SER A 355 -25.16 12.45 -7.44
C SER A 355 -24.94 10.99 -7.09
N GLU A 356 -25.27 10.11 -8.03
CA GLU A 356 -25.10 8.66 -7.86
C GLU A 356 -23.63 8.31 -7.59
N ALA A 357 -22.71 8.94 -8.32
CA ALA A 357 -21.29 8.69 -8.16
C ALA A 357 -20.75 9.07 -6.77
N PHE A 358 -21.23 10.18 -6.19
CA PHE A 358 -20.85 10.55 -4.83
C PHE A 358 -21.36 9.52 -3.81
N LYS A 359 -22.62 9.08 -3.95
CA LYS A 359 -23.20 8.03 -3.10
C LYS A 359 -22.43 6.71 -3.21
N MET A 360 -22.06 6.31 -4.43
CA MET A 360 -21.25 5.12 -4.68
C MET A 360 -19.86 5.22 -4.02
N HIS A 361 -19.23 6.39 -4.06
CA HIS A 361 -17.97 6.61 -3.35
C HIS A 361 -18.11 6.43 -1.83
N LEU A 362 -19.16 6.99 -1.23
CA LEU A 362 -19.43 6.86 0.21
C LEU A 362 -19.65 5.40 0.62
N LEU A 363 -20.41 4.63 -0.17
CA LEU A 363 -20.63 3.20 0.08
C LEU A 363 -19.31 2.42 0.13
N LYS A 364 -18.34 2.81 -0.68
CA LYS A 364 -17.03 2.15 -0.80
C LYS A 364 -15.99 2.66 0.21
N VAL A 365 -16.32 3.59 1.11
CA VAL A 365 -15.39 4.05 2.17
C VAL A 365 -15.06 2.91 3.13
N GLN A 366 -16.04 2.08 3.46
CA GLN A 366 -15.87 0.97 4.40
C GLN A 366 -14.83 -0.08 3.97
N ASN A 367 -14.56 -0.18 2.67
CA ASN A 367 -13.56 -1.12 2.12
C ASN A 367 -12.13 -0.76 2.54
N PHE A 368 -11.90 0.47 3.01
CA PHE A 368 -10.59 0.95 3.46
C PHE A 368 -10.50 1.05 4.98
N LEU A 369 -11.54 0.67 5.74
CA LEU A 369 -11.57 0.82 7.19
C LEU A 369 -11.37 -0.53 7.87
N TRP A 370 -10.40 -0.59 8.78
CA TRP A 370 -10.03 -1.82 9.46
C TRP A 370 -10.01 -1.65 10.97
N MET A 371 -10.72 -2.53 11.69
CA MET A 371 -10.74 -2.52 13.15
C MET A 371 -9.59 -3.37 13.69
N SER A 372 -8.58 -2.71 14.25
CA SER A 372 -7.41 -3.35 14.88
C SER A 372 -7.57 -3.42 16.40
N LYS A 373 -6.65 -4.14 17.06
CA LYS A 373 -6.50 -4.13 18.53
C LYS A 373 -6.33 -2.72 19.10
N ASP A 374 -5.77 -1.78 18.33
CA ASP A 374 -5.48 -0.41 18.76
C ASP A 374 -6.58 0.60 18.36
N GLY A 375 -7.54 0.20 17.51
CA GLY A 375 -8.68 1.02 17.10
C GLY A 375 -8.96 0.93 15.60
N LEU A 376 -9.85 1.77 15.10
CA LEU A 376 -10.22 1.81 13.69
C LEU A 376 -9.18 2.61 12.89
N MET A 377 -8.55 1.93 11.94
CA MET A 377 -7.54 2.49 11.05
C MET A 377 -8.02 2.53 9.60
N MET A 378 -7.23 3.18 8.75
CA MET A 378 -7.41 3.15 7.30
C MET A 378 -6.28 2.33 6.65
N THR A 379 -6.64 1.39 5.79
CA THR A 379 -5.69 0.50 5.10
C THR A 379 -5.02 1.19 3.90
N GLY A 380 -3.81 0.75 3.54
CA GLY A 380 -3.00 1.31 2.43
C GLY A 380 -3.54 1.03 1.02
N THR A 381 -4.43 0.05 0.90
CA THR A 381 -5.29 -0.31 -0.26
C THR A 381 -6.64 -0.77 0.33
N ASP A 382 -7.55 -1.34 -0.45
CA ASP A 382 -8.74 -2.03 0.09
C ASP A 382 -8.44 -3.42 0.69
N GLY A 383 -7.16 -3.70 1.01
CA GLY A 383 -6.65 -4.93 1.60
C GLY A 383 -5.48 -5.54 0.81
N SER A 384 -4.96 -6.68 1.27
CA SER A 384 -3.87 -7.46 0.67
C SER A 384 -4.29 -8.89 0.30
N GLN A 385 -5.57 -9.07 -0.05
CA GLN A 385 -6.25 -10.36 -0.09
C GLN A 385 -5.60 -11.38 -1.03
N LEU A 386 -5.34 -11.01 -2.30
CA LEU A 386 -4.63 -11.91 -3.21
C LEU A 386 -3.23 -12.17 -2.68
N TRP A 387 -2.52 -11.10 -2.31
CA TRP A 387 -1.10 -11.17 -1.99
C TRP A 387 -0.82 -12.18 -0.87
N ASP A 388 -1.56 -12.09 0.23
CA ASP A 388 -1.42 -12.98 1.37
C ASP A 388 -1.87 -14.41 1.02
N LEU A 389 -3.00 -14.57 0.33
CA LEU A 389 -3.50 -15.88 -0.10
C LEU A 389 -2.51 -16.58 -1.04
N ALA A 390 -2.00 -15.87 -2.04
CA ALA A 390 -1.17 -16.45 -3.08
C ALA A 390 0.15 -16.97 -2.50
N PHE A 391 0.77 -16.26 -1.57
CA PHE A 391 1.96 -16.78 -0.90
C PHE A 391 1.64 -17.92 0.05
N MET A 392 0.55 -17.87 0.83
CA MET A 392 0.18 -18.97 1.71
C MET A 392 -0.16 -20.25 0.93
N ALA A 393 -0.86 -20.13 -0.20
CA ALA A 393 -1.13 -21.26 -1.09
C ALA A 393 0.16 -21.93 -1.57
N GLN A 394 1.15 -21.13 -1.98
CA GLN A 394 2.44 -21.65 -2.40
C GLN A 394 3.22 -22.30 -1.27
N ALA A 395 3.29 -21.63 -0.12
CA ALA A 395 3.93 -22.16 1.08
C ALA A 395 3.29 -23.49 1.51
N ALA A 396 1.96 -23.60 1.52
CA ALA A 396 1.26 -24.84 1.90
C ALA A 396 1.58 -26.01 0.95
N VAL A 397 1.62 -25.77 -0.36
CA VAL A 397 1.95 -26.81 -1.36
C VAL A 397 3.43 -27.18 -1.29
N GLU A 398 4.33 -26.20 -1.32
CA GLU A 398 5.78 -26.45 -1.36
C GLU A 398 6.31 -27.12 -0.09
N THR A 399 5.65 -26.91 1.05
CA THR A 399 6.00 -27.56 2.33
C THR A 399 5.35 -28.93 2.50
N GLY A 400 4.40 -29.32 1.64
CA GLY A 400 3.63 -30.57 1.74
C GLY A 400 2.46 -30.50 2.72
N LEU A 401 2.23 -29.36 3.38
CA LEU A 401 1.09 -29.17 4.29
C LEU A 401 -0.25 -29.28 3.55
N ALA A 402 -0.29 -28.94 2.26
CA ALA A 402 -1.48 -29.11 1.43
C ALA A 402 -1.84 -30.59 1.15
N GLU A 403 -0.93 -31.54 1.36
CA GLU A 403 -1.20 -32.97 1.17
C GLU A 403 -1.92 -33.59 2.39
N ASN A 404 -1.90 -32.88 3.53
CA ASN A 404 -2.58 -33.32 4.73
C ASN A 404 -4.10 -33.18 4.60
N ARG A 405 -4.82 -34.26 4.91
CA ARG A 405 -6.29 -34.31 4.81
C ARG A 405 -6.99 -33.25 5.66
N GLU A 406 -6.44 -32.91 6.83
CA GLU A 406 -7.00 -31.86 7.69
C GLU A 406 -6.94 -30.45 7.08
N ASN A 407 -6.16 -30.26 6.00
CA ASN A 407 -5.96 -28.97 5.35
C ASN A 407 -6.71 -28.85 4.01
N GLU A 408 -7.36 -29.93 3.52
CA GLU A 408 -8.06 -29.95 2.23
C GLU A 408 -9.09 -28.83 2.10
N LYS A 409 -9.90 -28.59 3.14
CA LYS A 409 -10.91 -27.53 3.15
C LYS A 409 -10.28 -26.15 2.94
N SER A 410 -9.14 -25.89 3.57
CA SER A 410 -8.44 -24.61 3.45
C SER A 410 -7.92 -24.40 2.02
N MET A 411 -7.33 -25.44 1.42
CA MET A 411 -6.84 -25.41 0.03
C MET A 411 -7.98 -25.20 -0.99
N LEU A 412 -9.13 -25.87 -0.78
CA LEU A 412 -10.31 -25.69 -1.62
C LEU A 412 -10.87 -24.26 -1.53
N GLY A 413 -10.88 -23.67 -0.33
CA GLY A 413 -11.26 -22.27 -0.13
C GLY A 413 -10.33 -21.30 -0.88
N MET A 414 -9.01 -21.47 -0.74
CA MET A 414 -8.04 -20.63 -1.46
C MET A 414 -8.20 -20.75 -2.99
N LEU A 415 -8.42 -21.96 -3.50
CA LEU A 415 -8.61 -22.17 -4.93
C LEU A 415 -9.91 -21.56 -5.47
N ASP A 416 -11.02 -21.72 -4.73
CA ASP A 416 -12.30 -21.08 -5.07
C ASP A 416 -12.19 -19.55 -5.08
N TRP A 417 -11.48 -18.99 -4.10
CA TRP A 417 -11.23 -17.56 -4.08
C TRP A 417 -10.41 -17.09 -5.28
N LEU A 418 -9.31 -17.78 -5.62
CA LEU A 418 -8.47 -17.47 -6.79
C LEU A 418 -9.26 -17.55 -8.11
N ASP A 419 -10.17 -18.52 -8.24
CA ASP A 419 -11.03 -18.66 -9.42
C ASP A 419 -11.92 -17.41 -9.64
N LYS A 420 -12.51 -16.91 -8.56
CA LYS A 420 -13.39 -15.75 -8.56
C LYS A 420 -12.63 -14.43 -8.68
N ALA A 421 -11.42 -14.36 -8.15
CA ALA A 421 -10.60 -13.15 -8.13
C ALA A 421 -9.86 -12.85 -9.45
N GLN A 422 -9.75 -13.81 -10.38
CA GLN A 422 -9.08 -13.54 -11.65
C GLN A 422 -9.88 -12.53 -12.50
N ILE A 423 -9.21 -11.48 -12.97
CA ILE A 423 -9.81 -10.43 -13.79
C ILE A 423 -10.10 -10.98 -15.19
N ARG A 424 -11.38 -11.12 -15.54
CA ARG A 424 -11.79 -11.82 -16.80
C ARG A 424 -11.89 -10.92 -18.02
N LYS A 425 -11.90 -9.59 -17.84
CA LYS A 425 -12.04 -8.59 -18.90
C LYS A 425 -11.21 -7.37 -18.55
N ASN A 426 -10.73 -6.65 -19.57
CA ASN A 426 -10.17 -5.34 -19.34
C ASN A 426 -11.28 -4.37 -18.86
N PRO A 427 -10.94 -3.42 -17.98
CA PRO A 427 -11.84 -2.37 -17.54
C PRO A 427 -12.34 -1.52 -18.70
N LYS A 428 -13.53 -0.94 -18.52
CA LYS A 428 -14.27 -0.22 -19.57
C LYS A 428 -13.43 0.87 -20.26
N TRP A 429 -12.73 1.70 -19.49
CA TRP A 429 -12.00 2.86 -19.98
C TRP A 429 -10.49 2.66 -19.95
N HIS A 430 -10.01 1.42 -19.94
CA HIS A 430 -8.60 1.15 -19.65
C HIS A 430 -7.66 1.88 -20.63
N ALA A 431 -8.00 1.93 -21.93
CA ALA A 431 -7.16 2.62 -22.91
C ALA A 431 -7.22 4.15 -22.76
N GLU A 432 -8.42 4.71 -22.60
CA GLU A 432 -8.70 6.15 -22.53
C GLU A 432 -8.19 6.80 -21.23
N SER A 433 -8.02 6.00 -20.17
CA SER A 433 -7.46 6.37 -18.87
C SER A 433 -6.00 5.94 -18.69
N TYR A 434 -5.34 5.50 -19.77
CA TYR A 434 -3.95 5.08 -19.78
C TYR A 434 -3.64 3.88 -18.87
N ARG A 435 -4.62 3.05 -18.50
CA ARG A 435 -4.38 1.82 -17.72
C ARG A 435 -3.78 0.73 -18.60
N HIS A 436 -2.85 -0.02 -18.03
CA HIS A 436 -2.38 -1.26 -18.65
C HIS A 436 -3.50 -2.31 -18.74
N ARG A 437 -3.36 -3.30 -19.63
CA ARG A 437 -4.32 -4.41 -19.73
C ARG A 437 -4.31 -5.24 -18.46
N THR A 438 -5.46 -5.74 -18.04
CA THR A 438 -5.60 -6.54 -16.80
C THR A 438 -6.31 -7.87 -17.00
N LYS A 439 -6.86 -8.13 -18.20
CA LYS A 439 -7.46 -9.43 -18.54
C LYS A 439 -6.48 -10.58 -18.26
N GLY A 440 -6.91 -11.54 -17.47
CA GLY A 440 -6.17 -12.72 -17.06
C GLY A 440 -5.32 -12.53 -15.81
N ALA A 441 -5.10 -11.31 -15.35
CA ALA A 441 -4.31 -11.04 -14.16
C ALA A 441 -5.11 -11.27 -12.86
N TRP A 442 -4.38 -11.23 -11.75
CA TRP A 442 -4.94 -11.03 -10.42
C TRP A 442 -4.46 -9.68 -9.83
N PRO A 443 -5.30 -8.98 -9.08
CA PRO A 443 -4.97 -7.70 -8.43
C PRO A 443 -4.28 -7.92 -7.08
N PHE A 444 -3.58 -6.93 -6.53
CA PHE A 444 -3.02 -7.03 -5.17
C PHE A 444 -4.09 -7.34 -4.10
N SER A 445 -5.25 -6.71 -4.23
CA SER A 445 -6.37 -6.80 -3.30
C SER A 445 -7.56 -7.57 -3.88
N THR A 446 -8.58 -6.87 -4.39
CA THR A 446 -9.86 -7.43 -4.84
C THR A 446 -10.07 -7.28 -6.35
N PRO A 447 -10.82 -8.20 -7.01
CA PRO A 447 -11.12 -8.10 -8.43
C PRO A 447 -11.90 -6.84 -8.83
N GLU A 448 -12.63 -6.21 -7.92
CA GLU A 448 -13.38 -4.98 -8.19
C GLU A 448 -12.45 -3.78 -8.41
N GLN A 449 -11.35 -3.68 -7.65
CA GLN A 449 -10.34 -2.64 -7.83
C GLN A 449 -9.72 -2.74 -9.24
N GLY A 450 -9.53 -3.97 -9.72
CA GLY A 450 -9.33 -4.26 -11.14
C GLY A 450 -8.00 -3.79 -11.74
N TYR A 451 -7.01 -3.47 -10.90
CA TYR A 451 -5.64 -3.18 -11.32
C TYR A 451 -4.81 -4.45 -11.50
N VAL A 452 -3.97 -4.47 -12.53
CA VAL A 452 -2.90 -5.48 -12.64
C VAL A 452 -1.70 -5.02 -11.81
N VAL A 453 -1.01 -5.98 -11.20
CA VAL A 453 0.37 -5.82 -10.73
C VAL A 453 1.16 -7.03 -11.24
N SER A 454 2.37 -6.81 -11.74
CA SER A 454 3.14 -7.84 -12.47
C SER A 454 3.48 -9.04 -11.58
N ASP A 455 3.87 -8.80 -10.33
CA ASP A 455 4.11 -9.82 -9.31
C ASP A 455 2.81 -10.51 -8.90
N CYS A 456 1.74 -9.78 -8.58
CA CYS A 456 0.45 -10.31 -8.19
C CYS A 456 -0.13 -11.24 -9.26
N ALA A 457 -0.08 -10.85 -10.53
CA ALA A 457 -0.50 -11.69 -11.64
C ALA A 457 0.29 -13.01 -11.71
N SER A 458 1.58 -12.95 -11.39
CA SER A 458 2.49 -14.10 -11.45
C SER A 458 2.35 -15.01 -10.24
N GLU A 459 2.29 -14.46 -9.03
CA GLU A 459 2.09 -15.21 -7.79
C GLU A 459 0.69 -15.82 -7.72
N GLY A 460 -0.35 -15.10 -8.15
CA GLY A 460 -1.71 -15.64 -8.29
C GLY A 460 -1.77 -16.80 -9.29
N LEU A 461 -1.05 -16.70 -10.42
CA LEU A 461 -0.94 -17.79 -11.39
C LEU A 461 -0.21 -19.01 -10.81
N LYS A 462 0.92 -18.80 -10.13
CA LYS A 462 1.69 -19.87 -9.47
C LYS A 462 0.85 -20.60 -8.43
N ALA A 463 0.18 -19.85 -7.55
CA ALA A 463 -0.72 -20.39 -6.54
C ALA A 463 -1.85 -21.23 -7.16
N ALA A 464 -2.49 -20.72 -8.22
CA ALA A 464 -3.52 -21.45 -8.95
C ALA A 464 -3.00 -22.75 -9.58
N ILE A 465 -1.82 -22.71 -10.23
CA ILE A 465 -1.21 -23.91 -10.83
C ILE A 465 -0.90 -24.95 -9.76
N GLN A 466 -0.29 -24.52 -8.65
CA GLN A 466 0.12 -25.41 -7.56
C GLN A 466 -1.08 -26.03 -6.85
N LEU A 467 -2.11 -25.24 -6.49
CA LEU A 467 -3.33 -25.79 -5.89
C LEU A 467 -4.02 -26.78 -6.81
N GLN A 468 -4.21 -26.45 -8.10
CA GLN A 468 -4.84 -27.35 -9.09
C GLN A 468 -3.99 -28.60 -9.43
N SER A 469 -2.75 -28.68 -8.95
CA SER A 469 -1.90 -29.86 -9.08
C SER A 469 -2.18 -30.91 -8.01
N LEU A 470 -2.84 -30.54 -6.91
CA LEU A 470 -3.21 -31.43 -5.83
C LEU A 470 -4.29 -32.42 -6.29
N PRO A 471 -4.19 -33.73 -6.00
CA PRO A 471 -5.08 -34.75 -6.55
C PRO A 471 -6.58 -34.57 -6.25
N TYR A 472 -6.90 -33.94 -5.11
CA TYR A 472 -8.27 -33.77 -4.63
C TYR A 472 -8.92 -32.45 -5.07
N THR A 473 -8.17 -31.56 -5.72
CA THR A 473 -8.67 -30.23 -6.09
C THR A 473 -9.32 -30.22 -7.49
N PRO A 474 -10.36 -29.41 -7.71
CA PRO A 474 -10.89 -29.16 -9.04
C PRO A 474 -9.92 -28.32 -9.87
N LYS A 475 -10.20 -28.17 -11.18
CA LYS A 475 -9.41 -27.34 -12.10
C LYS A 475 -10.25 -26.20 -12.74
N PRO A 476 -10.80 -25.27 -11.94
CA PRO A 476 -11.71 -24.24 -12.45
C PRO A 476 -11.02 -23.20 -13.34
N ILE A 477 -9.72 -22.97 -13.13
CA ILE A 477 -8.91 -22.04 -13.93
C ILE A 477 -8.31 -22.85 -15.09
N ASN A 478 -9.04 -22.85 -16.21
CA ASN A 478 -8.65 -23.60 -17.39
C ASN A 478 -7.40 -23.01 -18.11
N LEU A 479 -6.87 -23.76 -19.06
CA LEU A 479 -5.65 -23.39 -19.79
C LEU A 479 -5.76 -22.04 -20.51
N GLN A 480 -6.92 -21.70 -21.08
CA GLN A 480 -7.09 -20.41 -21.75
C GLN A 480 -6.99 -19.24 -20.78
N ARG A 481 -7.53 -19.38 -19.56
CA ARG A 481 -7.42 -18.36 -18.51
C ARG A 481 -5.99 -18.21 -17.99
N MET A 482 -5.22 -19.29 -17.94
CA MET A 482 -3.79 -19.22 -17.62
C MET A 482 -3.01 -18.51 -18.74
N ARG A 483 -3.32 -18.81 -20.01
CA ARG A 483 -2.75 -18.13 -21.18
C ARG A 483 -3.06 -16.64 -21.21
N ASP A 484 -4.29 -16.24 -20.85
CA ASP A 484 -4.65 -14.83 -20.72
C ASP A 484 -3.79 -14.09 -19.68
N CYS A 485 -3.43 -14.76 -18.56
CA CYS A 485 -2.49 -14.21 -17.58
C CYS A 485 -1.09 -14.05 -18.17
N ILE A 486 -0.58 -15.07 -18.87
CA ILE A 486 0.73 -15.06 -19.53
C ILE A 486 0.83 -13.95 -20.56
N ASP A 487 -0.22 -13.71 -21.33
CA ASP A 487 -0.26 -12.58 -22.27
C ASP A 487 -0.13 -11.23 -21.57
N THR A 488 -0.71 -11.09 -20.37
CA THR A 488 -0.59 -9.88 -19.56
C THR A 488 0.80 -9.75 -18.96
N ILE A 489 1.37 -10.82 -18.38
CA ILE A 489 2.75 -10.82 -17.86
C ILE A 489 3.73 -10.46 -18.97
N LEU A 490 3.68 -11.11 -20.15
CA LEU A 490 4.59 -10.78 -21.27
C LEU A 490 4.46 -9.33 -21.73
N SER A 491 3.26 -8.73 -21.64
CA SER A 491 3.04 -7.33 -22.01
C SER A 491 3.63 -6.30 -21.03
N LEU A 492 4.04 -6.73 -19.84
CA LEU A 492 4.62 -5.89 -18.78
C LEU A 492 6.16 -5.88 -18.79
N GLN A 493 6.81 -6.63 -19.69
CA GLN A 493 8.27 -6.63 -19.78
C GLN A 493 8.80 -5.34 -20.41
N ASN A 494 9.75 -4.69 -19.74
CA ASN A 494 10.41 -3.49 -20.27
C ASN A 494 11.58 -3.87 -21.20
N PRO A 495 12.05 -2.97 -22.09
CA PRO A 495 13.14 -3.26 -23.03
C PRO A 495 14.43 -3.78 -22.39
N SER A 496 14.73 -3.34 -21.16
CA SER A 496 15.88 -3.78 -20.36
C SER A 496 15.76 -5.23 -19.86
N GLY A 497 14.56 -5.81 -19.86
CA GLY A 497 14.25 -7.14 -19.34
C GLY A 497 13.56 -7.16 -17.99
N GLY A 498 13.67 -6.07 -17.22
CA GLY A 498 13.03 -5.93 -15.92
C GLY A 498 11.54 -5.63 -16.00
N TYR A 499 10.88 -5.82 -14.87
CA TYR A 499 9.45 -5.59 -14.68
C TYR A 499 9.23 -4.51 -13.62
N ALA A 500 8.27 -3.63 -13.90
CA ALA A 500 7.76 -2.65 -12.95
C ALA A 500 6.56 -3.22 -12.18
N SER A 501 5.86 -2.40 -11.41
CA SER A 501 4.70 -2.83 -10.62
C SER A 501 3.43 -2.98 -11.47
N TYR A 502 2.72 -1.90 -11.74
CA TYR A 502 1.39 -1.91 -12.37
C TYR A 502 1.47 -1.83 -13.90
N GLU A 503 2.47 -1.13 -14.42
CA GLU A 503 2.54 -0.80 -15.85
C GLU A 503 3.98 -0.95 -16.39
N LEU A 504 4.24 -0.44 -17.59
CA LEU A 504 5.60 -0.27 -18.08
C LEU A 504 6.25 0.96 -17.45
N GLN A 505 7.58 0.99 -17.43
CA GLN A 505 8.32 2.22 -17.17
C GLN A 505 8.18 3.16 -18.39
N ARG A 506 7.09 3.94 -18.39
CA ARG A 506 6.71 4.80 -19.53
C ARG A 506 7.53 6.08 -19.66
N GLY A 507 8.32 6.41 -18.65
CA GLY A 507 9.15 7.62 -18.58
C GLY A 507 10.60 7.33 -18.20
N SER A 508 11.47 8.33 -18.41
CA SER A 508 12.86 8.26 -17.92
C SER A 508 12.91 8.44 -16.41
N GLU A 509 13.83 7.76 -15.73
CA GLU A 509 14.14 7.98 -14.31
C GLU A 509 14.55 9.43 -14.00
N LYS A 510 15.05 10.18 -15.00
CA LYS A 510 15.31 11.61 -14.87
C LYS A 510 14.07 12.44 -14.52
N MET A 511 12.87 11.88 -14.69
CA MET A 511 11.63 12.50 -14.26
C MET A 511 11.56 12.68 -12.75
N GLU A 512 12.38 11.95 -11.97
CA GLU A 512 12.51 12.15 -10.52
C GLU A 512 12.99 13.57 -10.16
N LEU A 513 13.63 14.29 -11.10
CA LEU A 513 13.92 15.71 -10.93
C LEU A 513 12.66 16.57 -10.78
N LEU A 514 11.48 16.05 -11.14
CA LEU A 514 10.17 16.69 -11.01
C LEU A 514 9.39 16.21 -9.78
N ASN A 515 9.98 15.39 -8.90
CA ASN A 515 9.32 14.93 -7.68
C ASN A 515 9.06 16.10 -6.72
N ALA A 516 7.77 16.41 -6.55
CA ALA A 516 7.27 17.49 -5.71
C ALA A 516 6.63 17.00 -4.39
N ALA A 517 6.73 15.72 -4.07
CA ALA A 517 6.04 15.15 -2.89
C ALA A 517 6.77 15.40 -1.58
N GLU A 518 8.06 15.77 -1.64
CA GLU A 518 8.98 16.08 -0.53
C GLU A 518 9.27 14.93 0.46
N VAL A 519 8.27 14.09 0.78
CA VAL A 519 8.32 13.04 1.80
C VAL A 519 8.59 11.63 1.23
N PHE A 520 8.54 11.48 -0.10
CA PHE A 520 8.72 10.21 -0.82
C PHE A 520 9.81 10.32 -1.89
N GLY A 521 10.51 9.23 -2.18
CA GLY A 521 11.50 9.16 -3.26
C GLY A 521 11.22 8.03 -4.24
N ASN A 522 11.74 8.18 -5.47
CA ASN A 522 11.52 7.27 -6.59
C ASN A 522 10.04 7.02 -6.84
N ILE A 523 9.31 8.10 -7.13
CA ILE A 523 7.86 8.06 -7.34
C ILE A 523 7.45 8.41 -8.77
N MET A 524 8.30 9.08 -9.54
CA MET A 524 7.81 9.74 -10.75
C MET A 524 7.53 8.78 -11.91
N VAL A 525 8.19 7.64 -11.98
CA VAL A 525 7.95 6.59 -12.99
C VAL A 525 7.74 5.25 -12.30
N ASP A 526 7.12 4.29 -12.99
CA ASP A 526 7.05 2.91 -12.50
C ASP A 526 8.42 2.25 -12.72
N TYR A 527 9.28 2.29 -11.70
CA TYR A 527 10.64 1.75 -11.75
C TYR A 527 10.64 0.22 -11.88
N LEU A 528 11.77 -0.35 -12.29
CA LEU A 528 11.93 -1.79 -12.39
C LEU A 528 12.48 -2.37 -11.08
N TYR A 529 11.94 -3.51 -10.64
CA TYR A 529 12.25 -4.07 -9.32
C TYR A 529 12.73 -5.53 -9.39
N PRO A 530 13.71 -5.94 -8.56
CA PRO A 530 14.13 -7.34 -8.42
C PRO A 530 12.99 -8.30 -8.13
N GLU A 531 12.12 -7.95 -7.19
CA GLU A 531 10.97 -8.74 -6.75
C GLU A 531 9.95 -8.92 -7.88
N CYS A 532 9.48 -7.84 -8.52
CA CYS A 532 8.55 -7.91 -9.65
C CYS A 532 9.12 -8.72 -10.83
N THR A 533 10.41 -8.54 -11.12
CA THR A 533 11.10 -9.26 -12.20
C THR A 533 11.23 -10.75 -11.90
N THR A 534 11.54 -11.11 -10.65
CA THR A 534 11.60 -12.50 -10.18
C THR A 534 10.25 -13.18 -10.24
N SER A 535 9.19 -12.53 -9.73
CA SER A 535 7.83 -13.07 -9.78
C SER A 535 7.38 -13.29 -11.23
N ALA A 536 7.62 -12.32 -12.12
CA ALA A 536 7.27 -12.46 -13.53
C ALA A 536 7.98 -13.65 -14.19
N LEU A 537 9.30 -13.77 -14.03
CA LEU A 537 10.05 -14.86 -14.66
C LEU A 537 9.70 -16.23 -14.06
N SER A 538 9.45 -16.30 -12.74
CA SER A 538 9.04 -17.55 -12.09
C SER A 538 7.64 -17.98 -12.55
N GLY A 539 6.68 -17.06 -12.62
CA GLY A 539 5.33 -17.32 -13.14
C GLY A 539 5.35 -17.83 -14.58
N LEU A 540 6.16 -17.22 -15.45
CA LEU A 540 6.38 -17.68 -16.82
C LEU A 540 6.94 -19.11 -16.87
N LYS A 541 7.95 -19.43 -16.05
CA LYS A 541 8.57 -20.77 -16.01
C LYS A 541 7.66 -21.83 -15.42
N TYR A 542 6.85 -21.50 -14.41
CA TYR A 542 5.83 -22.38 -13.87
C TYR A 542 4.80 -22.75 -14.94
N PHE A 543 4.31 -21.76 -15.68
CA PHE A 543 3.37 -22.00 -16.76
C PHE A 543 3.95 -22.85 -17.90
N SER A 544 5.23 -22.67 -18.26
CA SER A 544 5.86 -23.51 -19.30
C SER A 544 5.86 -25.01 -18.97
N LYS A 545 5.72 -25.40 -17.70
CA LYS A 545 5.54 -26.81 -17.29
C LYS A 545 4.12 -27.32 -17.56
N VAL A 546 3.13 -26.43 -17.53
CA VAL A 546 1.72 -26.72 -17.78
C VAL A 546 1.41 -26.74 -19.27
N ASP A 547 1.95 -25.78 -20.02
CA ASP A 547 1.83 -25.72 -21.48
C ASP A 547 3.18 -25.31 -22.11
N PRO A 548 3.98 -26.30 -22.54
CA PRO A 548 5.32 -26.06 -23.08
C PRO A 548 5.29 -25.48 -24.49
N THR A 549 4.13 -25.35 -25.13
CA THR A 549 4.02 -24.93 -26.54
C THR A 549 3.59 -23.47 -26.69
N TYR A 550 2.77 -22.97 -25.77
CA TYR A 550 2.20 -21.65 -25.89
C TYR A 550 3.24 -20.54 -25.70
N ARG A 551 3.50 -19.79 -26.78
CA ARG A 551 4.48 -18.68 -26.83
C ARG A 551 5.87 -19.06 -26.29
N ALA A 552 6.26 -20.34 -26.37
CA ALA A 552 7.46 -20.88 -25.74
C ALA A 552 8.74 -20.07 -26.01
N ALA A 553 9.00 -19.75 -27.29
CA ALA A 553 10.17 -18.97 -27.68
C ALA A 553 10.17 -17.53 -27.14
N GLU A 554 8.99 -16.95 -26.90
CA GLU A 554 8.88 -15.62 -26.33
C GLU A 554 9.05 -15.63 -24.82
N ILE A 555 8.48 -16.65 -24.15
CA ILE A 555 8.67 -16.89 -22.72
C ILE A 555 10.17 -17.09 -22.42
N GLU A 556 10.85 -17.92 -23.20
CA GLU A 556 12.30 -18.15 -23.05
C GLU A 556 13.11 -16.85 -23.17
N ARG A 557 12.84 -16.06 -24.23
CA ARG A 557 13.49 -14.74 -24.39
C ARG A 557 13.18 -13.78 -23.24
N ALA A 558 11.96 -13.80 -22.72
CA ALA A 558 11.57 -12.94 -21.62
C ALA A 558 12.31 -13.33 -20.33
N VAL A 559 12.39 -14.63 -20.03
CA VAL A 559 13.14 -15.17 -18.88
C VAL A 559 14.63 -14.83 -18.99
N ASP A 560 15.26 -15.03 -20.15
CA ASP A 560 16.68 -14.72 -20.36
C ASP A 560 17.00 -13.23 -20.18
N LYS A 561 16.09 -12.35 -20.60
CA LYS A 561 16.22 -10.91 -20.39
C LYS A 561 16.05 -10.54 -18.92
N ALA A 562 15.08 -11.14 -18.23
CA ALA A 562 14.84 -10.91 -16.82
C ALA A 562 16.05 -11.33 -15.96
N ILE A 563 16.62 -12.51 -16.21
CA ILE A 563 17.83 -12.99 -15.52
C ILE A 563 19.02 -12.02 -15.76
N ARG A 564 19.25 -11.61 -17.01
CA ARG A 564 20.30 -10.63 -17.32
C ARG A 564 20.09 -9.29 -16.62
N TRP A 565 18.85 -8.85 -16.49
CA TRP A 565 18.53 -7.65 -15.74
C TRP A 565 18.82 -7.82 -14.25
N ILE A 566 18.38 -8.92 -13.62
CA ILE A 566 18.70 -9.26 -12.21
C ILE A 566 20.21 -9.26 -11.96
N HIS A 567 21.01 -9.80 -12.88
CA HIS A 567 22.48 -9.74 -12.81
C HIS A 567 23.03 -8.32 -12.83
N SER A 568 22.42 -7.43 -13.61
CA SER A 568 22.91 -6.08 -13.81
C SER A 568 22.64 -5.16 -12.62
N VAL A 569 21.66 -5.49 -11.79
CA VAL A 569 21.26 -4.69 -10.62
C VAL A 569 21.75 -5.27 -9.28
N GLN A 570 22.50 -6.36 -9.29
CA GLN A 570 23.18 -6.86 -8.08
C GLN A 570 24.22 -5.83 -7.62
N ARG A 571 24.23 -5.50 -6.33
CA ARG A 571 25.22 -4.60 -5.74
C ARG A 571 26.59 -5.29 -5.60
N PRO A 572 27.69 -4.51 -5.49
CA PRO A 572 29.03 -5.07 -5.31
C PRO A 572 29.19 -5.97 -4.08
N ASP A 573 28.45 -5.69 -3.00
CA ASP A 573 28.43 -6.49 -1.78
C ASP A 573 27.66 -7.81 -1.92
N GLY A 574 27.00 -8.05 -3.04
CA GLY A 574 26.21 -9.25 -3.32
C GLY A 574 24.70 -9.10 -3.11
N SER A 575 24.25 -8.02 -2.48
CA SER A 575 22.83 -7.79 -2.16
C SER A 575 22.03 -7.19 -3.32
N TRP A 576 20.70 -7.19 -3.17
CA TRP A 576 19.76 -6.41 -3.98
C TRP A 576 18.94 -5.49 -3.08
N TYR A 577 18.54 -4.33 -3.61
CA TYR A 577 17.71 -3.37 -2.89
C TYR A 577 16.22 -3.76 -3.02
N GLY A 578 15.53 -3.93 -1.88
CA GLY A 578 14.08 -4.16 -1.83
C GLY A 578 13.27 -2.88 -1.78
N ALA A 579 12.24 -2.80 -2.63
CA ALA A 579 11.39 -1.63 -2.77
C ALA A 579 9.99 -1.81 -2.18
N TRP A 580 9.55 -3.06 -1.99
CA TRP A 580 8.22 -3.42 -1.47
C TRP A 580 8.24 -4.17 -0.12
N GLY A 581 9.41 -4.65 0.31
CA GLY A 581 9.68 -5.21 1.64
C GLY A 581 11.00 -4.71 2.19
N ILE A 582 11.16 -4.66 3.52
CA ILE A 582 12.35 -4.12 4.20
C ILE A 582 13.43 -5.20 4.35
N CYS A 583 14.57 -5.16 3.69
CA CYS A 583 14.96 -4.40 2.51
C CYS A 583 15.88 -5.30 1.68
N PHE A 584 17.06 -5.59 2.21
CA PHE A 584 18.06 -6.38 1.50
C PHE A 584 17.83 -7.88 1.64
N THR A 585 17.38 -8.37 2.80
CA THR A 585 16.97 -9.77 2.99
C THR A 585 15.84 -10.14 2.02
N TYR A 586 14.83 -9.28 1.92
CA TYR A 586 13.69 -9.41 1.01
C TYR A 586 14.12 -9.55 -0.47
N ALA A 587 14.77 -8.52 -1.03
CA ALA A 587 15.12 -8.56 -2.45
C ALA A 587 16.19 -9.60 -2.78
N THR A 588 17.08 -9.92 -1.85
CA THR A 588 18.08 -10.99 -2.04
C THR A 588 17.41 -12.37 -2.10
N MET A 589 16.35 -12.61 -1.32
CA MET A 589 15.53 -13.83 -1.44
C MET A 589 14.95 -13.98 -2.85
N PHE A 590 14.28 -12.96 -3.37
CA PHE A 590 13.74 -12.98 -4.74
C PHE A 590 14.84 -13.16 -5.79
N ALA A 591 15.91 -12.37 -5.71
CA ALA A 591 16.98 -12.45 -6.69
C ALA A 591 17.65 -13.84 -6.71
N LEU A 592 17.86 -14.47 -5.55
CA LEU A 592 18.41 -15.83 -5.48
C LEU A 592 17.45 -16.89 -6.05
N GLU A 593 16.13 -16.71 -5.95
CA GLU A 593 15.16 -17.56 -6.67
C GLU A 593 15.37 -17.45 -8.19
N SER A 594 15.53 -16.23 -8.71
CA SER A 594 15.81 -16.01 -10.13
C SER A 594 17.08 -16.72 -10.59
N LEU A 595 18.15 -16.63 -9.80
CA LEU A 595 19.42 -17.30 -10.10
C LEU A 595 19.25 -18.83 -10.06
N SER A 596 18.53 -19.36 -9.08
CA SER A 596 18.22 -20.80 -8.98
C SER A 596 17.45 -21.30 -10.22
N ILE A 597 16.46 -20.55 -10.69
CA ILE A 597 15.71 -20.86 -11.93
C ILE A 597 16.64 -20.87 -13.16
N ALA A 598 17.68 -20.04 -13.17
CA ALA A 598 18.72 -20.02 -14.20
C ALA A 598 19.74 -21.16 -14.07
N GLY A 599 19.65 -22.01 -13.05
CA GLY A 599 20.63 -23.06 -12.75
C GLY A 599 21.90 -22.54 -12.07
N GLU A 600 21.89 -21.30 -11.58
CA GLU A 600 22.98 -20.72 -10.79
C GLU A 600 22.83 -21.11 -9.32
N THR A 601 23.93 -21.58 -8.75
CA THR A 601 24.01 -22.14 -7.40
C THR A 601 25.31 -21.67 -6.74
N TYR A 602 25.46 -21.96 -5.44
CA TYR A 602 26.66 -21.60 -4.70
C TYR A 602 27.94 -22.21 -5.30
N SER A 603 27.89 -23.40 -5.91
CA SER A 603 29.07 -24.06 -6.47
C SER A 603 29.53 -23.44 -7.79
N ASN A 604 28.61 -22.91 -8.61
CA ASN A 604 28.91 -22.49 -9.98
C ASN A 604 28.80 -20.97 -10.22
N SER A 605 28.21 -20.19 -9.31
CA SER A 605 27.99 -18.75 -9.50
C SER A 605 28.65 -17.90 -8.42
N SER A 606 29.51 -16.98 -8.84
CA SER A 606 30.09 -15.97 -7.95
C SER A 606 29.04 -14.98 -7.43
N ARG A 607 27.93 -14.78 -8.15
CA ARG A 607 26.84 -13.89 -7.74
C ARG A 607 26.10 -14.48 -6.56
N VAL A 608 25.78 -15.76 -6.65
CA VAL A 608 25.16 -16.53 -5.56
C VAL A 608 26.08 -16.54 -4.35
N ARG A 609 27.37 -16.83 -4.52
CA ARG A 609 28.33 -16.82 -3.39
C ARG A 609 28.36 -15.49 -2.65
N ARG A 610 28.49 -14.36 -3.36
CA ARG A 610 28.46 -13.03 -2.73
C ARG A 610 27.15 -12.72 -2.03
N ALA A 611 26.02 -13.11 -2.62
CA ALA A 611 24.70 -12.92 -2.00
C ALA A 611 24.56 -13.72 -0.69
N CYS A 612 25.01 -14.97 -0.69
CA CYS A 612 25.04 -15.80 0.51
C CYS A 612 26.02 -15.24 1.56
N GLU A 613 27.23 -14.84 1.14
CA GLU A 613 28.23 -14.19 2.02
C GLU A 613 27.68 -12.91 2.65
N PHE A 614 26.95 -12.08 1.88
CA PHE A 614 26.25 -10.91 2.38
C PHE A 614 25.28 -11.29 3.50
N LEU A 615 24.36 -12.23 3.25
CA LEU A 615 23.39 -12.64 4.25
C LEU A 615 24.07 -13.23 5.49
N VAL A 616 25.00 -14.18 5.33
CA VAL A 616 25.75 -14.78 6.45
C VAL A 616 26.49 -13.72 7.28
N SER A 617 27.04 -12.68 6.64
CA SER A 617 27.71 -11.58 7.36
C SER A 617 26.78 -10.72 8.22
N LYS A 618 25.45 -10.87 8.06
CA LYS A 618 24.40 -10.16 8.81
C LYS A 618 23.65 -11.06 9.79
N GLN A 619 24.04 -12.32 9.92
CA GLN A 619 23.47 -13.21 10.93
C GLN A 619 23.83 -12.69 12.32
N MET A 620 22.83 -12.62 13.20
CA MET A 620 22.96 -12.19 14.59
C MET A 620 23.37 -13.36 15.50
N ASP A 621 23.80 -13.05 16.72
CA ASP A 621 24.26 -14.07 17.70
C ASP A 621 23.16 -15.07 18.09
N ASP A 622 21.89 -14.67 18.00
CA ASP A 622 20.71 -15.53 18.22
C ASP A 622 20.35 -16.41 17.02
N GLY A 623 21.10 -16.29 15.91
CA GLY A 623 20.91 -17.03 14.67
C GLY A 623 19.98 -16.36 13.66
N GLY A 624 19.30 -15.26 14.01
CA GLY A 624 18.36 -14.55 13.15
C GLY A 624 18.97 -13.38 12.35
N TRP A 625 18.09 -12.64 11.66
CA TRP A 625 18.40 -11.42 10.90
C TRP A 625 17.40 -10.33 11.23
N GLY A 626 17.83 -9.07 11.24
CA GLY A 626 16.93 -7.93 11.51
C GLY A 626 17.36 -6.66 10.77
N GLU A 627 16.39 -6.01 10.12
CA GLU A 627 16.56 -4.76 9.39
C GLU A 627 15.57 -3.71 9.89
N THR A 628 16.08 -2.52 10.21
CA THR A 628 15.21 -1.37 10.47
C THR A 628 14.66 -0.81 9.15
N TYR A 629 13.54 -0.08 9.18
CA TYR A 629 13.03 0.64 8.00
C TYR A 629 14.05 1.64 7.42
N LEU A 630 15.04 2.06 8.22
CA LEU A 630 16.14 2.92 7.77
C LEU A 630 17.01 2.25 6.70
N SER A 631 16.97 0.92 6.57
CA SER A 631 17.59 0.21 5.44
C SER A 631 17.10 0.74 4.09
N CYS A 632 15.80 1.05 4.00
CA CYS A 632 15.16 1.59 2.81
C CYS A 632 15.48 3.09 2.63
N VAL A 633 15.37 3.86 3.72
CA VAL A 633 15.60 5.31 3.74
C VAL A 633 17.02 5.63 3.29
N ASN A 634 18.01 4.95 3.87
CA ASN A 634 19.44 5.16 3.62
C ASN A 634 19.95 4.36 2.41
N MET A 635 19.18 3.37 1.93
CA MET A 635 19.59 2.42 0.89
C MET A 635 20.86 1.64 1.25
N GLU A 636 21.04 1.36 2.54
CA GLU A 636 22.16 0.63 3.15
C GLU A 636 21.64 -0.21 4.32
N TYR A 637 22.16 -1.43 4.48
CA TYR A 637 21.69 -2.34 5.53
C TYR A 637 21.84 -1.70 6.92
N SER A 638 20.71 -1.43 7.57
CA SER A 638 20.63 -0.81 8.90
C SER A 638 20.15 -1.86 9.89
N GLN A 639 21.10 -2.47 10.61
CA GLN A 639 20.88 -3.55 11.57
C GLN A 639 19.86 -3.18 12.63
N HIS A 640 18.87 -4.04 12.85
CA HIS A 640 17.93 -3.92 13.97
C HIS A 640 18.56 -4.49 15.26
N ASP A 641 18.16 -3.96 16.42
CA ASP A 641 18.70 -4.34 17.74
C ASP A 641 18.35 -5.78 18.14
N GLN A 642 17.32 -6.35 17.53
CA GLN A 642 16.84 -7.73 17.74
C GLN A 642 16.65 -8.41 16.38
N SER A 643 16.83 -9.73 16.32
CA SER A 643 16.42 -10.49 15.15
C SER A 643 14.94 -10.27 14.88
N GLN A 644 14.57 -10.27 13.60
CA GLN A 644 13.19 -10.20 13.18
C GLN A 644 12.78 -11.47 12.44
N VAL A 645 11.62 -11.99 12.77
CA VAL A 645 11.04 -13.24 12.29
C VAL A 645 10.90 -13.32 10.77
N VAL A 646 10.46 -12.22 10.16
CA VAL A 646 10.19 -12.14 8.73
C VAL A 646 11.50 -12.01 7.96
N MET A 647 12.39 -11.11 8.39
CA MET A 647 13.72 -10.93 7.80
C MET A 647 14.57 -12.19 7.97
N THR A 648 14.47 -12.83 9.15
CA THR A 648 15.03 -14.15 9.40
C THR A 648 14.47 -15.12 8.40
N SER A 649 13.14 -15.24 8.24
CA SER A 649 12.51 -16.14 7.26
C SER A 649 12.90 -15.87 5.81
N TRP A 650 13.14 -14.62 5.41
CA TRP A 650 13.63 -14.30 4.06
C TRP A 650 15.09 -14.67 3.88
N ALA A 651 15.96 -14.30 4.83
CA ALA A 651 17.37 -14.67 4.82
C ALA A 651 17.52 -16.20 4.86
N ILE A 652 16.69 -16.84 5.67
CA ILE A 652 16.41 -18.26 5.66
C ILE A 652 16.05 -18.67 4.24
N LEU A 653 14.89 -18.38 3.66
CA LEU A 653 14.48 -18.85 2.32
C LEU A 653 15.52 -18.61 1.22
N ALA A 654 16.28 -17.53 1.34
CA ALA A 654 17.41 -17.17 0.47
C ALA A 654 18.63 -18.08 0.66
N LEU A 655 19.05 -18.30 1.91
CA LEU A 655 20.17 -19.17 2.31
C LEU A 655 19.78 -20.64 2.35
N LEU A 656 18.49 -20.94 2.47
CA LEU A 656 17.97 -22.20 2.96
C LEU A 656 17.83 -23.22 1.87
N GLN A 657 18.63 -24.29 1.85
CA GLN A 657 19.92 -24.65 2.51
C GLN A 657 20.24 -24.29 4.02
N LYS A 658 19.58 -25.00 5.00
CA LYS A 658 19.57 -25.08 6.56
C LYS A 658 19.17 -23.93 7.71
N LYS A 659 18.32 -24.19 8.82
CA LYS A 659 17.11 -23.43 9.53
C LYS A 659 16.73 -23.41 11.11
N ASP A 660 15.68 -22.62 11.61
CA ASP A 660 14.57 -22.88 12.67
C ASP A 660 13.38 -21.80 12.84
N GLY A 661 12.27 -21.98 13.65
CA GLY A 661 11.07 -21.05 13.62
C GLY A 661 9.73 -21.17 14.48
N ARG A 662 9.25 -20.01 15.02
CA ARG A 662 7.89 -19.60 15.53
C ARG A 662 7.92 -18.08 15.76
N TRP A 663 6.83 -17.31 15.58
CA TRP A 663 7.00 -15.85 15.39
C TRP A 663 5.89 -14.87 15.85
N GLU A 664 6.32 -13.83 16.57
CA GLU A 664 5.54 -12.64 16.97
C GLU A 664 5.52 -11.59 15.85
N GLN A 665 4.61 -10.61 15.90
CA GLN A 665 4.76 -9.41 15.05
C GLN A 665 5.75 -8.46 15.72
N GLU A 666 6.78 -8.04 15.00
CA GLU A 666 7.86 -7.20 15.53
C GLU A 666 7.78 -5.78 14.95
N ASP A 667 8.82 -5.32 14.23
CA ASP A 667 8.79 -4.03 13.52
C ASP A 667 8.12 -4.19 12.14
N THR A 668 7.73 -3.09 11.52
CA THR A 668 7.05 -3.09 10.22
C THR A 668 7.89 -3.76 9.13
N GLU A 669 7.26 -4.57 8.27
CA GLU A 669 7.93 -5.42 7.27
C GLU A 669 7.87 -4.85 5.83
N GLY A 670 6.84 -4.05 5.53
CA GLY A 670 6.63 -3.46 4.22
C GLY A 670 7.15 -2.03 4.11
N ILE A 671 7.51 -1.64 2.90
CA ILE A 671 7.90 -0.26 2.57
C ILE A 671 7.32 0.09 1.21
N PHE A 672 7.01 1.36 0.99
CA PHE A 672 6.84 1.92 -0.35
C PHE A 672 7.52 3.29 -0.44
N ASN A 673 8.00 3.59 -1.65
CA ASN A 673 8.63 4.88 -1.98
C ASN A 673 9.71 5.33 -0.99
N LYS A 674 10.53 4.36 -0.55
CA LYS A 674 11.71 4.47 0.34
C LYS A 674 11.44 4.83 1.80
N ASN A 675 10.45 5.69 2.06
CA ASN A 675 10.32 6.39 3.34
C ASN A 675 8.97 6.17 4.02
N CYS A 676 8.10 5.31 3.48
CA CYS A 676 6.82 5.01 4.10
C CYS A 676 6.68 3.52 4.41
N ALA A 677 6.64 3.18 5.69
CA ALA A 677 6.42 1.81 6.13
C ALA A 677 4.93 1.44 6.04
N ILE A 678 4.66 0.18 5.73
CA ILE A 678 3.32 -0.43 5.66
C ILE A 678 3.39 -1.84 6.24
N ASP A 679 2.39 -2.21 7.03
CA ASP A 679 2.41 -3.48 7.78
C ASP A 679 1.94 -4.63 6.87
N TYR A 680 2.62 -5.79 6.95
CA TYR A 680 2.16 -7.05 6.34
C TYR A 680 2.02 -8.13 7.43
N PRO A 681 0.97 -8.09 8.27
CA PRO A 681 0.89 -8.93 9.46
C PRO A 681 0.82 -10.43 9.16
N SER A 682 0.43 -10.81 7.94
CA SER A 682 0.41 -12.20 7.48
C SER A 682 1.83 -12.76 7.23
N PHE A 683 2.84 -11.92 7.02
CA PHE A 683 4.21 -12.35 6.69
C PHE A 683 4.84 -13.20 7.79
N LYS A 684 4.60 -12.88 9.06
CA LYS A 684 5.08 -13.65 10.21
C LYS A 684 4.46 -15.06 10.30
N PHE A 685 3.38 -15.33 9.58
CA PHE A 685 2.83 -16.68 9.44
C PHE A 685 3.34 -17.32 8.15
N ILE A 686 3.16 -16.62 7.03
CA ILE A 686 3.43 -17.15 5.68
C ILE A 686 4.90 -17.52 5.50
N PHE A 687 5.82 -16.55 5.61
CA PHE A 687 7.23 -16.76 5.25
C PHE A 687 7.92 -17.71 6.22
N CYS A 688 7.57 -17.54 7.45
CA CYS A 688 7.76 -18.42 8.58
C CYS A 688 7.39 -19.89 8.31
N ILE A 689 6.13 -20.21 8.04
CA ILE A 689 5.70 -21.58 7.69
C ILE A 689 6.49 -22.10 6.49
N TRP A 690 6.71 -21.26 5.48
CA TRP A 690 7.42 -21.61 4.26
C TRP A 690 8.88 -21.97 4.51
N ALA A 691 9.58 -21.10 5.23
CA ALA A 691 10.96 -21.19 5.69
C ALA A 691 11.23 -22.53 6.36
N LEU A 692 10.42 -22.84 7.37
CA LEU A 692 10.55 -24.06 8.15
C LEU A 692 10.23 -25.31 7.36
N GLY A 693 9.12 -25.32 6.62
CA GLY A 693 8.75 -26.51 5.88
C GLY A 693 9.76 -26.81 4.77
N LYS A 694 10.24 -25.79 4.04
CA LYS A 694 11.30 -25.97 3.03
C LYS A 694 12.53 -26.55 3.65
N ALA A 695 12.99 -25.94 4.71
CA ALA A 695 14.26 -26.35 5.22
C ALA A 695 14.20 -27.74 5.88
N ASP A 696 13.01 -28.32 6.15
CA ASP A 696 12.87 -29.66 6.72
C ASP A 696 13.24 -30.69 5.69
N LYS A 697 12.63 -30.51 4.52
CA LYS A 697 12.94 -31.27 3.31
C LYS A 697 14.45 -31.20 3.00
N TYR A 698 15.07 -30.02 3.17
CA TYR A 698 16.50 -29.85 2.94
C TYR A 698 17.40 -30.29 4.12
N LEU A 699 16.90 -30.37 5.36
CA LEU A 699 17.67 -30.72 6.56
C LEU A 699 17.69 -32.19 6.88
N GLY A 700 16.51 -32.80 6.80
CA GLY A 700 16.23 -34.17 7.21
C GLY A 700 16.59 -35.20 6.15
N SER A 701 17.08 -34.75 4.99
CA SER A 701 17.91 -35.54 4.07
C SER A 701 19.39 -35.34 4.38
#